data_AF-A0AAD1TD99-F1
#
_entry.id   AF-A0AAD1TD99-F1
#
_cell.length_a   1.000
_cell.length_b   1.000
_cell.length_c   1.000
_cell.angle_alpha   90.00
_cell.angle_beta   90.00
_cell.angle_gamma   90.00
#
_symmetry.space_group_name_H-M   'P 1'
#
loop_
_entity.id
_entity.type
_entity.pdbx_description
1 polymer ?
#
loop_
_entity_poly.entity_id
_entity_poly.type
_entity_poly.pdbx_seq_one_letter_code
_entity_poly.pdbx_strand_id
1 'polypeptide(L)'
;MSNSALISHLQSSYPIWEDFNSKATKLHSQLRTTVLAAVAFLDAFQKVADMATNTRGATRDIGSALTRMCMRHRSIESKLRHFTNALMESLINPLQERIEDWKKTANTLDKEHARGRFVMGSDEADWTVVVLTCQYEDSVHAFQRELETRKSHGVLPPETILLTVEDPQARVGSGGATLNALLVAAEHLSARAGYTVVSSDVLNDARILILHVGRDFLFDDCGRGFTVLPVEDPEAPVECLTCNLDSLLATMRYQLCPGSPSGVWICSTDMVLTLPSNPRIEWAQFRGARVISLPGTPEYAKKHGVYLADERGSVRDIIYCGSEEKIENCMLGDHKVPLVSGIVFLSAETAERFLSTLALPPLDGCTYQGLDSGAEPLELSLFLDVLMSMAQDVNQENFLHGAPTSPKLADRLQGARAVLWKELHDLPLTMVYIPDGHYEYLTTDPQEHIQNLVKAASHGPHCSKMAHSYATHPLLVENGSSVVNSYLDGQVQVNSGSVIQNCHLQGPLDVGRGCLLTGIDQMGALALQGHRLSNVILQAHPVRIQNLSLMVYSLLGTEDQLQDTESSGSATYLNRPWDEFFYRTGICEGDLWGLGTPSEERSLLSAPLFPVLHPCEVLGVGDVLWFLGPGSRDHLKRWRSSWRVSWQQLRQHRDQERALKNRREVFFKQAREKLQKSLLGRKERSLLPIIRSAVQEGSQDLLLITLDHVASVAEDLGIAARALACIADLLGVMAGGEGGLRSGPAANKAWASSYQLLEKGLIADGVKQLATEREKWLSRPALLLRAARHYEGAEQILIRRAVMSSSQFVSIEEKALPAMGVWVNAECPARIDISGGWSDTPPITYEHGGAVVNVAVLVDGQRPIGARVRRIPKAEIHLCSDSGPQGTQLHTELTCVSLADLQDYCQPQAPGIVMGR
;
A
#
# COMPACT_ATOMS: atom_id res chain seq x y z
N MET A 1 -10.86 -9.54 -19.21
CA MET A 1 -12.27 -9.93 -18.94
C MET A 1 -12.63 -9.38 -17.56
N SER A 2 -13.79 -8.75 -17.39
CA SER A 2 -14.21 -8.24 -16.08
C SER A 2 -14.50 -9.40 -15.11
N ASN A 3 -14.18 -9.23 -13.82
CA ASN A 3 -14.46 -10.26 -12.79
C ASN A 3 -15.96 -10.61 -12.71
N SER A 4 -16.86 -9.67 -13.05
CA SER A 4 -18.30 -9.94 -13.11
C SER A 4 -18.70 -10.90 -14.24
N ALA A 5 -18.05 -10.81 -15.41
CA ALA A 5 -18.27 -11.75 -16.50
C ALA A 5 -17.80 -13.16 -16.12
N LEU A 6 -16.71 -13.26 -15.34
CA LEU A 6 -16.16 -14.52 -14.86
C LEU A 6 -17.08 -15.20 -13.82
N ILE A 7 -17.63 -14.44 -12.87
CA ILE A 7 -18.62 -14.96 -11.90
C ILE A 7 -19.92 -15.38 -12.59
N SER A 8 -20.41 -14.58 -13.54
CA SER A 8 -21.59 -14.93 -14.35
C SER A 8 -21.37 -16.20 -15.18
N HIS A 9 -20.16 -16.38 -15.75
CA HIS A 9 -19.77 -17.61 -16.43
C HIS A 9 -19.72 -18.82 -15.48
N LEU A 10 -19.22 -18.65 -14.25
CA LEU A 10 -19.24 -19.72 -13.24
C LEU A 10 -20.67 -20.09 -12.84
N GLN A 11 -21.53 -19.10 -12.58
CA GLN A 11 -22.92 -19.32 -12.19
C GLN A 11 -23.75 -19.98 -13.31
N SER A 12 -23.52 -19.58 -14.56
CA SER A 12 -24.18 -20.18 -15.73
C SER A 12 -23.71 -21.61 -16.05
N SER A 13 -22.60 -22.06 -15.47
CA SER A 13 -22.10 -23.44 -15.66
C SER A 13 -22.81 -24.49 -14.80
N TYR A 14 -23.49 -24.11 -13.71
CA TYR A 14 -24.09 -25.07 -12.78
C TYR A 14 -25.14 -26.01 -13.41
N PRO A 15 -26.07 -25.55 -14.26
CA PRO A 15 -27.04 -26.44 -14.90
C PRO A 15 -26.37 -27.54 -15.74
N ILE A 16 -25.19 -27.27 -16.31
CA ILE A 16 -24.42 -28.24 -17.10
C ILE A 16 -23.81 -29.30 -16.18
N TRP A 17 -23.25 -28.89 -15.04
CA TRP A 17 -22.72 -29.82 -14.03
C TRP A 17 -23.82 -30.67 -13.38
N GLU A 18 -24.98 -30.08 -13.13
CA GLU A 18 -26.16 -30.80 -12.61
C GLU A 18 -26.70 -31.80 -13.63
N ASP A 19 -26.79 -31.45 -14.92
CA ASP A 19 -27.18 -32.41 -15.96
C ASP A 19 -26.15 -33.53 -16.06
N PHE A 20 -24.84 -33.23 -16.08
CA PHE A 20 -23.79 -34.24 -16.08
C PHE A 20 -23.93 -35.21 -14.89
N ASN A 21 -24.10 -34.69 -13.68
CA ASN A 21 -24.27 -35.51 -12.48
C ASN A 21 -25.55 -36.36 -12.53
N SER A 22 -26.64 -35.80 -13.07
CA SER A 22 -27.91 -36.52 -13.31
C SER A 22 -27.75 -37.65 -14.32
N LYS A 23 -27.05 -37.43 -15.44
CA LYS A 23 -26.76 -38.46 -16.45
C LYS A 23 -25.82 -39.54 -15.89
N ALA A 24 -24.80 -39.14 -15.12
CA ALA A 24 -23.89 -40.08 -14.45
C ALA A 24 -24.65 -40.97 -13.46
N THR A 25 -25.57 -40.40 -12.68
CA THR A 25 -26.44 -41.16 -11.75
C THR A 25 -27.33 -42.15 -12.51
N LYS A 26 -27.90 -41.75 -13.65
CA LYS A 26 -28.68 -42.66 -14.51
C LYS A 26 -27.82 -43.79 -15.07
N LEU A 27 -26.62 -43.48 -15.55
CA LEU A 27 -25.66 -44.48 -16.04
C LEU A 27 -25.29 -45.47 -14.93
N HIS A 28 -24.96 -44.98 -13.74
CA HIS A 28 -24.68 -45.82 -12.57
C HIS A 28 -25.84 -46.78 -12.28
N SER A 29 -27.09 -46.28 -12.28
CA SER A 29 -28.27 -47.13 -12.05
C SER A 29 -28.42 -48.23 -13.10
N GLN A 30 -28.17 -47.93 -14.37
CA GLN A 30 -28.22 -48.91 -15.45
C GLN A 30 -27.08 -49.93 -15.34
N LEU A 31 -25.86 -49.48 -15.06
CA LEU A 31 -24.70 -50.36 -14.87
C LEU A 31 -24.92 -51.31 -13.68
N ARG A 32 -25.47 -50.82 -12.57
CA ARG A 32 -25.81 -51.66 -11.42
C ARG A 32 -26.82 -52.75 -11.79
N THR A 33 -27.82 -52.40 -12.59
CA THR A 33 -28.83 -53.35 -13.09
C THR A 33 -28.20 -54.38 -14.05
N THR A 34 -27.32 -53.93 -14.95
CA THR A 34 -26.57 -54.80 -15.86
C THR A 34 -25.67 -55.77 -15.12
N VAL A 35 -24.98 -55.33 -14.05
CA VAL A 35 -24.16 -56.20 -13.20
C VAL A 35 -25.02 -57.31 -12.58
N LEU A 36 -26.21 -56.98 -12.06
CA LEU A 36 -27.14 -57.97 -11.51
C LEU A 36 -27.62 -58.98 -12.58
N ALA A 37 -27.98 -58.49 -13.77
CA ALA A 37 -28.38 -59.34 -14.89
C ALA A 37 -27.23 -60.24 -15.36
N ALA A 38 -26.00 -59.72 -15.41
CA ALA A 38 -24.81 -60.47 -15.79
C ALA A 38 -24.50 -61.59 -14.80
N VAL A 39 -24.65 -61.35 -13.49
CA VAL A 39 -24.50 -62.41 -12.48
C VAL A 39 -25.51 -63.54 -12.71
N ALA A 40 -26.80 -63.21 -12.87
CA ALA A 40 -27.83 -64.21 -13.11
C ALA A 40 -27.59 -65.01 -14.40
N PHE A 41 -27.16 -64.33 -15.47
CA PHE A 41 -26.77 -64.97 -16.73
C PHE A 41 -25.58 -65.92 -16.55
N LEU A 42 -24.52 -65.48 -15.86
CA LEU A 42 -23.33 -66.30 -15.64
C LEU A 42 -23.62 -67.52 -14.74
N ASP A 43 -24.53 -67.39 -13.78
CA ASP A 43 -24.99 -68.53 -12.98
C ASP A 43 -25.74 -69.56 -13.83
N ALA A 44 -26.60 -69.13 -14.76
CA ALA A 44 -27.26 -70.03 -15.72
C ALA A 44 -26.25 -70.64 -16.70
N PHE A 45 -25.29 -69.85 -17.18
CA PHE A 45 -24.23 -70.29 -18.08
C PHE A 45 -23.34 -71.36 -17.43
N GLN A 46 -23.00 -71.19 -16.15
CA GLN A 46 -22.23 -72.18 -15.40
C GLN A 46 -23.00 -73.50 -15.28
N LYS A 47 -24.32 -73.47 -15.05
CA LYS A 47 -25.13 -74.70 -15.03
C LYS A 47 -25.10 -75.46 -16.36
N VAL A 48 -25.08 -74.75 -17.50
CA VAL A 48 -24.91 -75.37 -18.83
C VAL A 48 -23.52 -75.99 -18.96
N ALA A 49 -22.48 -75.30 -18.49
CA ALA A 49 -21.11 -75.81 -18.48
C ALA A 49 -20.98 -77.07 -17.59
N ASP A 50 -21.60 -77.08 -16.42
CA ASP A 50 -21.60 -78.20 -15.48
C ASP A 50 -22.36 -79.41 -16.07
N MET A 51 -23.50 -79.17 -16.72
CA MET A 51 -24.26 -80.21 -17.43
C MET A 51 -23.40 -80.89 -18.50
N ALA A 52 -22.69 -80.11 -19.33
CA ALA A 52 -21.79 -80.65 -20.34
C ALA A 52 -20.58 -81.37 -19.72
N THR A 53 -20.03 -80.85 -18.62
CA THR A 53 -18.89 -81.45 -17.91
C THR A 53 -19.23 -82.81 -17.29
N ASN A 54 -20.48 -83.03 -16.89
CA ASN A 54 -20.94 -84.29 -16.30
C ASN A 54 -21.27 -85.39 -17.33
N THR A 55 -21.08 -85.13 -18.63
CA THR A 55 -21.26 -86.14 -19.69
C THR A 55 -19.97 -86.92 -19.98
N ARG A 56 -20.06 -87.98 -20.81
CA ARG A 56 -18.91 -88.84 -21.19
C ARG A 56 -18.40 -88.48 -22.59
N GLY A 57 -17.10 -88.60 -22.82
CA GLY A 57 -16.46 -88.34 -24.12
C GLY A 57 -16.11 -86.86 -24.35
N ALA A 58 -16.01 -86.45 -25.62
CA ALA A 58 -15.56 -85.10 -26.03
C ALA A 58 -16.41 -83.94 -25.48
N THR A 59 -17.67 -84.21 -25.11
CA THR A 59 -18.58 -83.21 -24.51
C THR A 59 -18.11 -82.73 -23.13
N ARG A 60 -17.33 -83.55 -22.40
CA ARG A 60 -16.71 -83.13 -21.13
C ARG A 60 -15.67 -82.02 -21.32
N ASP A 61 -14.90 -82.08 -22.41
CA ASP A 61 -13.88 -81.08 -22.71
C ASP A 61 -14.52 -79.75 -23.12
N ILE A 62 -15.68 -79.81 -23.80
CA ILE A 62 -16.54 -78.65 -24.08
C ILE A 62 -17.02 -78.02 -22.77
N GLY A 63 -17.55 -78.80 -21.82
CA GLY A 63 -17.97 -78.30 -20.50
C GLY A 63 -16.83 -77.62 -19.71
N SER A 64 -15.64 -78.20 -19.77
CA SER A 64 -14.43 -77.63 -19.16
C SER A 64 -14.01 -76.30 -19.81
N ALA A 65 -14.13 -76.18 -21.13
CA ALA A 65 -13.87 -74.93 -21.86
C ALA A 65 -14.91 -73.84 -21.53
N LEU A 66 -16.19 -74.20 -21.47
CA LEU A 66 -17.27 -73.30 -21.08
C LEU A 66 -17.09 -72.79 -19.64
N THR A 67 -16.66 -73.65 -18.71
CA THR A 67 -16.36 -73.25 -17.33
C THR A 67 -15.24 -72.21 -17.26
N ARG A 68 -14.15 -72.39 -18.04
CA ARG A 68 -13.08 -71.37 -18.13
C ARG A 68 -13.59 -70.05 -18.69
N MET A 69 -14.48 -70.11 -19.68
CA MET A 69 -15.11 -68.91 -20.24
C MET A 69 -15.99 -68.21 -19.21
N CYS A 70 -16.77 -68.95 -18.43
CA CYS A 70 -17.58 -68.41 -17.34
C CYS A 70 -16.72 -67.70 -16.28
N MET A 71 -15.62 -68.32 -15.86
CA MET A 71 -14.67 -67.72 -14.91
C MET A 71 -14.03 -66.43 -15.43
N ARG A 72 -13.68 -66.39 -16.72
CA ARG A 72 -13.16 -65.17 -17.38
C ARG A 72 -14.21 -64.04 -17.35
N HIS A 73 -15.47 -64.35 -17.63
CA HIS A 73 -16.55 -63.37 -17.60
C HIS A 73 -16.91 -62.92 -16.18
N ARG A 74 -16.78 -63.78 -15.15
CA ARG A 74 -16.90 -63.35 -13.74
C ARG A 74 -15.84 -62.31 -13.36
N SER A 75 -14.62 -62.42 -13.89
CA SER A 75 -13.60 -61.38 -13.68
C SER A 75 -13.99 -60.03 -14.31
N ILE A 76 -14.62 -60.05 -15.48
CA ILE A 76 -15.13 -58.84 -16.15
C ILE A 76 -16.30 -58.24 -15.34
N GLU A 77 -17.23 -59.07 -14.87
CA GLU A 77 -18.33 -58.65 -14.01
C GLU A 77 -17.82 -58.00 -12.72
N SER A 78 -16.82 -58.59 -12.06
CA SER A 78 -16.19 -58.02 -10.87
C SER A 78 -15.56 -56.65 -11.14
N LYS A 79 -14.88 -56.46 -12.28
CA LYS A 79 -14.33 -55.16 -12.68
C LYS A 79 -15.43 -54.14 -12.99
N LEU A 80 -16.51 -54.57 -13.65
CA LEU A 80 -17.66 -53.71 -13.95
C LEU A 80 -18.36 -53.25 -12.66
N ARG A 81 -18.48 -54.14 -11.67
CA ARG A 81 -18.98 -53.82 -10.33
C ARG A 81 -18.08 -52.81 -9.62
N HIS A 82 -16.77 -53.02 -9.66
CA HIS A 82 -15.81 -52.08 -9.07
C HIS A 82 -15.88 -50.70 -9.73
N PHE A 83 -15.94 -50.64 -11.06
CA PHE A 83 -16.13 -49.40 -11.80
C PHE A 83 -17.45 -48.70 -11.44
N THR A 84 -18.53 -49.47 -11.33
CA THR A 84 -19.86 -48.94 -10.94
C THR A 84 -19.79 -48.31 -9.55
N ASN A 85 -19.17 -48.97 -8.57
CA ASN A 85 -19.02 -48.41 -7.23
C ASN A 85 -18.12 -47.16 -7.21
N ALA A 86 -16.99 -47.20 -7.91
CA ALA A 86 -16.07 -46.06 -8.02
C ALA A 86 -16.73 -44.85 -8.70
N LEU A 87 -17.61 -45.07 -9.69
CA LEU A 87 -18.40 -44.00 -10.32
C LEU A 87 -19.30 -43.29 -9.30
N MET A 88 -19.87 -44.02 -8.33
CA MET A 88 -20.70 -43.44 -7.29
C MET A 88 -19.87 -42.72 -6.23
N GLU A 89 -18.87 -43.40 -5.68
CA GLU A 89 -18.10 -42.95 -4.52
C GLU A 89 -17.07 -41.87 -4.85
N SER A 90 -16.46 -41.92 -6.04
CA SER A 90 -15.36 -41.02 -6.41
C SER A 90 -15.78 -39.90 -7.37
N LEU A 91 -16.96 -40.00 -7.99
CA LEU A 91 -17.44 -38.99 -8.93
C LEU A 91 -18.82 -38.44 -8.55
N ILE A 92 -19.87 -39.25 -8.54
CA ILE A 92 -21.25 -38.75 -8.38
C ILE A 92 -21.46 -38.05 -7.02
N ASN A 93 -21.17 -38.74 -5.91
CA ASN A 93 -21.39 -38.16 -4.58
C ASN A 93 -20.47 -36.95 -4.32
N PRO A 94 -19.14 -37.01 -4.55
CA PRO A 94 -18.27 -35.86 -4.33
C PRO A 94 -18.61 -34.68 -5.23
N LEU A 95 -19.01 -34.92 -6.49
CA LEU A 95 -19.40 -33.85 -7.40
C LEU A 95 -20.69 -33.17 -6.94
N GLN A 96 -21.66 -33.93 -6.42
CA GLN A 96 -22.90 -33.37 -5.89
C GLN A 96 -22.65 -32.44 -4.70
N GLU A 97 -21.80 -32.85 -3.75
CA GLU A 97 -21.39 -32.01 -2.61
C GLU A 97 -20.59 -30.78 -3.08
N ARG A 98 -19.64 -30.98 -4.01
CA ARG A 98 -18.83 -29.89 -4.55
C ARG A 98 -19.63 -28.86 -5.31
N ILE A 99 -20.70 -29.23 -6.03
CA ILE A 99 -21.58 -28.27 -6.71
C ILE A 99 -22.23 -27.33 -5.68
N GLU A 100 -22.69 -27.83 -4.53
CA GLU A 100 -23.26 -26.99 -3.47
C GLU A 100 -22.20 -26.09 -2.83
N ASP A 101 -21.00 -26.60 -2.58
CA ASP A 101 -19.90 -25.80 -2.05
C ASP A 101 -19.42 -24.75 -3.06
N TRP A 102 -19.32 -25.07 -4.34
CA TRP A 102 -19.01 -24.10 -5.38
C TRP A 102 -20.06 -23.01 -5.50
N LYS A 103 -21.35 -23.34 -5.35
CA LYS A 103 -22.42 -22.34 -5.26
C LYS A 103 -22.23 -21.45 -4.03
N LYS A 104 -21.91 -22.01 -2.86
CA LYS A 104 -21.63 -21.23 -1.64
C LYS A 104 -20.40 -20.34 -1.81
N THR A 105 -19.30 -20.86 -2.33
CA THR A 105 -18.04 -20.13 -2.54
C THR A 105 -18.22 -19.07 -3.62
N ALA A 106 -18.88 -19.34 -4.74
CA ALA A 106 -19.17 -18.33 -5.75
C ALA A 106 -20.14 -17.27 -5.23
N ASN A 107 -21.14 -17.62 -4.42
CA ASN A 107 -21.99 -16.64 -3.75
C ASN A 107 -21.24 -15.86 -2.67
N THR A 108 -20.22 -16.44 -2.05
CA THR A 108 -19.35 -15.76 -1.07
C THR A 108 -18.41 -14.81 -1.81
N LEU A 109 -17.78 -15.25 -2.91
CA LEU A 109 -16.98 -14.43 -3.80
C LEU A 109 -17.82 -13.34 -4.48
N ASP A 110 -19.07 -13.60 -4.84
CA ASP A 110 -19.98 -12.57 -5.37
C ASP A 110 -20.49 -11.67 -4.26
N LYS A 111 -20.60 -12.12 -3.00
CA LYS A 111 -20.85 -11.26 -1.83
C LYS A 111 -19.63 -10.48 -1.37
N GLU A 112 -18.42 -11.00 -1.54
CA GLU A 112 -17.14 -10.37 -1.23
C GLU A 112 -16.73 -9.42 -2.34
N HIS A 113 -16.99 -9.79 -3.59
CA HIS A 113 -16.91 -8.90 -4.73
C HIS A 113 -18.09 -7.94 -4.76
N ALA A 114 -19.27 -8.27 -4.21
CA ALA A 114 -20.34 -7.30 -3.97
C ALA A 114 -20.05 -6.42 -2.76
N ARG A 115 -19.32 -6.89 -1.73
CA ARG A 115 -18.72 -6.06 -0.67
C ARG A 115 -17.58 -5.20 -1.22
N GLY A 116 -16.85 -5.73 -2.19
CA GLY A 116 -15.86 -5.05 -3.02
C GLY A 116 -16.48 -4.16 -4.10
N ARG A 117 -17.77 -4.34 -4.42
CA ARG A 117 -18.63 -3.44 -5.21
C ARG A 117 -19.43 -2.49 -4.30
N PHE A 118 -19.60 -2.79 -3.01
CA PHE A 118 -19.84 -1.78 -1.98
C PHE A 118 -18.57 -0.95 -1.74
N VAL A 119 -17.45 -1.31 -2.39
CA VAL A 119 -16.23 -0.51 -2.51
C VAL A 119 -15.96 -0.09 -3.97
N MET A 120 -16.71 -0.58 -4.98
CA MET A 120 -16.58 -0.22 -6.41
C MET A 120 -17.78 -0.71 -7.24
N GLY A 121 -18.94 -0.09 -7.05
CA GLY A 121 -20.22 -0.49 -7.64
C GLY A 121 -21.25 0.62 -7.61
N SER A 122 -21.07 1.56 -8.54
CA SER A 122 -22.14 2.26 -9.28
C SER A 122 -23.21 3.01 -8.47
N ASP A 123 -22.82 3.71 -7.40
CA ASP A 123 -23.47 4.97 -6.96
C ASP A 123 -22.51 5.88 -6.14
N GLU A 124 -21.19 5.69 -6.26
CA GLU A 124 -20.20 6.51 -5.56
C GLU A 124 -19.86 7.74 -6.39
N ALA A 125 -20.50 8.87 -6.09
CA ALA A 125 -19.99 10.14 -6.53
C ALA A 125 -18.72 10.48 -5.73
N ASP A 126 -17.58 10.34 -6.40
CA ASP A 126 -16.23 10.58 -5.88
C ASP A 126 -15.94 12.10 -5.73
N TRP A 127 -14.78 12.44 -5.14
CA TRP A 127 -14.41 13.84 -4.91
C TRP A 127 -14.22 14.63 -6.21
N THR A 128 -14.94 15.75 -6.35
CA THR A 128 -14.73 16.71 -7.43
C THR A 128 -13.46 17.54 -7.19
N VAL A 129 -13.29 18.01 -5.95
CA VAL A 129 -12.16 18.84 -5.53
C VAL A 129 -11.67 18.37 -4.17
N VAL A 130 -10.35 18.22 -4.01
CA VAL A 130 -9.69 18.07 -2.71
C VAL A 130 -8.80 19.29 -2.51
N VAL A 131 -9.07 20.03 -1.45
CA VAL A 131 -8.31 21.21 -1.03
C VAL A 131 -7.52 20.87 0.23
N LEU A 132 -6.25 21.22 0.28
CA LEU A 132 -5.41 21.12 1.46
C LEU A 132 -4.94 22.53 1.84
N THR A 133 -5.33 23.03 3.02
CA THR A 133 -4.94 24.38 3.44
C THR A 133 -3.53 24.38 4.04
N CYS A 134 -2.76 25.41 3.75
CA CYS A 134 -1.36 25.55 4.14
C CYS A 134 -1.14 26.88 4.86
N GLN A 135 -0.59 26.85 6.07
CA GLN A 135 -0.29 28.09 6.81
C GLN A 135 0.85 28.92 6.18
N TYR A 136 1.71 28.30 5.36
CA TYR A 136 2.92 28.91 4.80
C TYR A 136 3.01 28.71 3.28
N GLU A 137 3.43 29.76 2.56
CA GLU A 137 3.70 29.74 1.11
C GLU A 137 4.62 28.58 0.69
N ASP A 138 5.74 28.41 1.40
CA ASP A 138 6.75 27.39 1.10
C ASP A 138 6.19 25.95 1.15
N SER A 139 5.10 25.73 1.89
CA SER A 139 4.43 24.43 2.02
C SER A 139 3.59 24.07 0.80
N VAL A 140 3.03 25.06 0.10
CA VAL A 140 2.01 24.89 -0.95
C VAL A 140 2.54 23.97 -2.04
N HIS A 141 3.68 24.32 -2.64
CA HIS A 141 4.26 23.56 -3.73
C HIS A 141 4.70 22.14 -3.32
N ALA A 142 5.26 22.01 -2.11
CA ALA A 142 5.71 20.72 -1.59
C ALA A 142 4.51 19.77 -1.37
N PHE A 143 3.44 20.26 -0.75
CA PHE A 143 2.26 19.46 -0.48
C PHE A 143 1.43 19.20 -1.74
N GLN A 144 1.44 20.10 -2.72
CA GLN A 144 0.78 19.88 -4.02
C GLN A 144 1.37 18.65 -4.71
N ARG A 145 2.71 18.58 -4.78
CA ARG A 145 3.42 17.42 -5.33
C ARG A 145 3.09 16.13 -4.57
N GLU A 146 2.96 16.19 -3.25
CA GLU A 146 2.60 15.03 -2.43
C GLU A 146 1.16 14.54 -2.69
N LEU A 147 0.21 15.44 -2.94
CA LEU A 147 -1.15 15.06 -3.38
C LEU A 147 -1.15 14.48 -4.79
N GLU A 148 -0.37 15.04 -5.70
CA GLU A 148 -0.20 14.54 -7.07
C GLU A 148 0.41 13.13 -7.10
N THR A 149 1.40 12.86 -6.24
CA THR A 149 1.96 11.52 -6.05
C THR A 149 0.88 10.54 -5.56
N ARG A 150 0.03 10.92 -4.60
CA ARG A 150 -1.08 10.07 -4.13
C ARG A 150 -2.10 9.78 -5.23
N LYS A 151 -2.38 10.77 -6.08
CA LYS A 151 -3.22 10.60 -7.26
C LYS A 151 -2.60 9.66 -8.28
N SER A 152 -1.29 9.75 -8.53
CA SER A 152 -0.59 8.82 -9.43
C SER A 152 -0.56 7.38 -8.88
N HIS A 153 -0.55 7.21 -7.55
CA HIS A 153 -0.66 5.92 -6.87
C HIS A 153 -2.09 5.34 -6.90
N GLY A 154 -3.09 6.10 -7.34
CA GLY A 154 -4.49 5.67 -7.41
C GLY A 154 -5.28 5.83 -6.11
N VAL A 155 -4.75 6.57 -5.13
CA VAL A 155 -5.47 6.90 -3.88
C VAL A 155 -6.66 7.82 -4.16
N LEU A 156 -6.51 8.71 -5.14
CA LEU A 156 -7.52 9.66 -5.59
C LEU A 156 -7.82 9.46 -7.08
N PRO A 157 -9.05 9.75 -7.55
CA PRO A 157 -9.40 9.65 -8.95
C PRO A 157 -8.58 10.56 -9.87
N PRO A 158 -8.33 10.14 -11.13
CA PRO A 158 -7.62 10.97 -12.11
C PRO A 158 -8.30 12.32 -12.43
N GLU A 159 -9.62 12.42 -12.28
CA GLU A 159 -10.40 13.62 -12.63
C GLU A 159 -10.56 14.62 -11.48
N THR A 160 -10.18 14.23 -10.26
CA THR A 160 -10.27 15.08 -9.07
C THR A 160 -9.29 16.25 -9.18
N ILE A 161 -9.79 17.47 -8.95
CA ILE A 161 -8.97 18.68 -8.88
C ILE A 161 -8.29 18.69 -7.50
N LEU A 162 -6.96 18.83 -7.49
CA LEU A 162 -6.15 18.89 -6.28
C LEU A 162 -5.63 20.30 -6.10
N LEU A 163 -5.97 20.93 -4.97
CA LEU A 163 -5.59 22.31 -4.67
C LEU A 163 -4.90 22.36 -3.31
N THR A 164 -3.65 22.79 -3.26
CA THR A 164 -3.07 23.32 -2.03
C THR A 164 -3.27 24.82 -1.96
N VAL A 165 -3.90 25.30 -0.90
CA VAL A 165 -4.27 26.71 -0.75
C VAL A 165 -3.53 27.32 0.41
N GLU A 166 -2.74 28.35 0.14
CA GLU A 166 -2.11 29.14 1.19
C GLU A 166 -3.15 29.93 1.99
N ASP A 167 -2.96 30.00 3.29
CA ASP A 167 -3.64 30.94 4.16
C ASP A 167 -3.19 32.37 3.78
N PRO A 168 -4.13 33.30 3.52
CA PRO A 168 -3.81 34.67 3.08
C PRO A 168 -2.87 35.43 4.03
N GLN A 169 -2.94 35.09 5.32
CA GLN A 169 -1.95 35.45 6.31
C GLN A 169 -1.81 34.29 7.29
N ALA A 170 -0.62 34.14 7.90
CA ALA A 170 -0.46 33.21 9.00
C ALA A 170 -1.51 33.45 10.10
N ARG A 171 -2.23 32.39 10.49
CA ARG A 171 -3.26 32.36 11.54
C ARG A 171 -4.59 33.08 11.21
N VAL A 172 -5.10 32.94 9.98
CA VAL A 172 -6.50 33.31 9.64
C VAL A 172 -7.58 32.47 10.36
N GLY A 173 -7.19 31.43 11.10
CA GLY A 173 -8.09 30.54 11.82
C GLY A 173 -8.81 29.54 10.90
N SER A 174 -9.40 28.49 11.47
CA SER A 174 -10.00 27.41 10.67
C SER A 174 -11.21 27.85 9.85
N GLY A 175 -11.99 28.82 10.34
CA GLY A 175 -13.12 29.38 9.62
C GLY A 175 -12.66 30.27 8.45
N GLY A 176 -11.62 31.09 8.68
CA GLY A 176 -11.03 31.93 7.64
C GLY A 176 -10.37 31.09 6.55
N ALA A 177 -9.58 30.08 6.94
CA ALA A 177 -8.98 29.11 6.02
C ALA A 177 -10.04 28.34 5.23
N THR A 178 -11.19 27.98 5.85
CA THR A 178 -12.31 27.36 5.14
C THR A 178 -12.88 28.29 4.08
N LEU A 179 -13.13 29.55 4.42
CA LEU A 179 -13.69 30.54 3.49
C LEU A 179 -12.76 30.78 2.29
N ASN A 180 -11.45 30.93 2.55
CA ASN A 180 -10.46 31.09 1.50
C ASN A 180 -10.34 29.84 0.62
N ALA A 181 -10.30 28.65 1.21
CA ALA A 181 -10.28 27.38 0.48
C ALA A 181 -11.54 27.19 -0.40
N LEU A 182 -12.70 27.58 0.10
CA LEU A 182 -13.97 27.52 -0.63
C LEU A 182 -13.98 28.50 -1.81
N LEU A 183 -13.46 29.71 -1.63
CA LEU A 183 -13.26 30.68 -2.71
C LEU A 183 -12.39 30.09 -3.82
N VAL A 184 -11.20 29.59 -3.49
CA VAL A 184 -10.27 29.05 -4.49
C VAL A 184 -10.84 27.82 -5.20
N ALA A 185 -11.57 26.96 -4.48
CA ALA A 185 -12.26 25.83 -5.09
C ALA A 185 -13.37 26.29 -6.05
N ALA A 186 -14.19 27.26 -5.65
CA ALA A 186 -15.25 27.82 -6.47
C ALA A 186 -14.70 28.53 -7.72
N GLU A 187 -13.54 29.20 -7.62
CA GLU A 187 -12.84 29.79 -8.76
C GLU A 187 -12.41 28.73 -9.79
N HIS A 188 -11.76 27.66 -9.35
CA HIS A 188 -11.33 26.58 -10.24
C HIS A 188 -12.50 25.87 -10.90
N LEU A 189 -13.57 25.62 -10.16
CA LEU A 189 -14.80 25.05 -10.69
C LEU A 189 -15.48 26.00 -11.68
N SER A 190 -15.51 27.30 -11.37
CA SER A 190 -16.07 28.33 -12.25
C SER A 190 -15.31 28.43 -13.56
N ALA A 191 -13.98 28.45 -13.50
CA ALA A 191 -13.11 28.46 -14.67
C ALA A 191 -13.28 27.19 -15.51
N ARG A 192 -13.37 26.01 -14.88
CA ARG A 192 -13.64 24.74 -15.57
C ARG A 192 -15.00 24.71 -16.26
N ALA A 193 -16.00 25.39 -15.70
CA ALA A 193 -17.32 25.56 -16.29
C ALA A 193 -17.39 26.68 -17.35
N GLY A 194 -16.30 27.43 -17.57
CA GLY A 194 -16.23 28.50 -18.56
C GLY A 194 -16.77 29.86 -18.11
N TYR A 195 -16.99 30.05 -16.81
CA TYR A 195 -17.35 31.35 -16.25
C TYR A 195 -16.13 32.27 -16.14
N THR A 196 -16.34 33.58 -16.27
CA THR A 196 -15.28 34.61 -16.14
C THR A 196 -15.24 35.24 -14.74
N VAL A 197 -16.18 34.88 -13.87
CA VAL A 197 -16.31 35.32 -12.48
C VAL A 197 -16.68 34.12 -11.62
N VAL A 198 -16.44 34.21 -10.31
CA VAL A 198 -16.86 33.16 -9.36
C VAL A 198 -18.38 33.06 -9.36
N SER A 199 -18.89 31.87 -9.66
CA SER A 199 -20.32 31.55 -9.53
C SER A 199 -20.52 30.53 -8.42
N SER A 200 -21.43 30.80 -7.49
CA SER A 200 -21.82 29.84 -6.44
C SER A 200 -22.57 28.64 -6.99
N ASP A 201 -23.17 28.74 -8.18
CA ASP A 201 -23.94 27.67 -8.82
C ASP A 201 -23.13 26.37 -8.99
N VAL A 202 -21.80 26.50 -9.15
CA VAL A 202 -20.89 25.35 -9.33
C VAL A 202 -20.81 24.45 -8.10
N LEU A 203 -21.24 24.94 -6.92
CA LEU A 203 -21.25 24.16 -5.68
C LEU A 203 -22.39 23.13 -5.63
N ASN A 204 -23.45 23.31 -6.43
CA ASN A 204 -24.65 22.44 -6.40
C ASN A 204 -24.35 21.00 -6.83
N ASP A 205 -23.40 20.82 -7.75
CA ASP A 205 -23.01 19.52 -8.30
C ASP A 205 -21.62 19.06 -7.82
N ALA A 206 -20.96 19.85 -6.97
CA ALA A 206 -19.60 19.57 -6.52
C ALA A 206 -19.55 18.83 -5.18
N ARG A 207 -18.62 17.88 -5.08
CA ARG A 207 -18.18 17.28 -3.81
C ARG A 207 -16.79 17.79 -3.49
N ILE A 208 -16.71 18.68 -2.54
CA ILE A 208 -15.45 19.34 -2.14
C ILE A 208 -15.03 18.77 -0.79
N LEU A 209 -13.77 18.35 -0.67
CA LEU A 209 -13.14 18.00 0.60
C LEU A 209 -12.06 19.03 0.92
N ILE A 210 -12.22 19.77 2.00
CA ILE A 210 -11.22 20.70 2.56
C ILE A 210 -10.54 20.01 3.74
N LEU A 211 -9.24 19.78 3.61
CA LEU A 211 -8.37 19.23 4.64
C LEU A 211 -7.56 20.36 5.24
N HIS A 212 -7.76 20.61 6.54
CA HIS A 212 -6.96 21.60 7.25
C HIS A 212 -5.67 20.98 7.76
N VAL A 213 -4.53 21.40 7.20
CA VAL A 213 -3.24 21.24 7.87
C VAL A 213 -3.25 22.19 9.05
N GLY A 214 -3.39 21.64 10.26
CA GLY A 214 -3.51 22.43 11.47
C GLY A 214 -2.20 23.14 11.84
N ARG A 215 -2.12 23.57 13.09
CA ARG A 215 -0.97 24.32 13.61
C ARG A 215 0.32 23.51 13.52
N ASP A 216 1.45 24.22 13.52
CA ASP A 216 2.79 23.63 13.60
C ASP A 216 2.88 22.48 14.60
N PHE A 217 3.50 21.40 14.16
CA PHE A 217 3.74 20.23 14.98
C PHE A 217 5.22 20.11 15.36
N LEU A 218 5.49 19.81 16.62
CA LEU A 218 6.84 19.68 17.14
C LEU A 218 7.55 18.42 16.59
N PHE A 219 6.84 17.30 16.55
CA PHE A 219 7.43 15.99 16.29
C PHE A 219 7.56 15.65 14.79
N ASP A 220 6.96 16.47 13.91
CA ASP A 220 7.07 16.33 12.45
C ASP A 220 7.18 17.70 11.76
N ASP A 221 8.19 17.89 10.91
CA ASP A 221 8.43 19.17 10.23
C ASP A 221 7.37 19.52 9.17
N CYS A 222 6.67 18.52 8.64
CA CYS A 222 5.60 18.66 7.65
C CYS A 222 4.21 18.72 8.31
N GLY A 223 4.13 18.72 9.63
CA GLY A 223 2.87 18.81 10.36
C GLY A 223 2.17 17.48 10.58
N ARG A 224 0.95 17.56 11.14
CA ARG A 224 0.19 16.40 11.63
C ARG A 224 -0.31 15.50 10.51
N GLY A 225 -0.81 16.08 9.43
CA GLY A 225 -1.25 15.34 8.25
C GLY A 225 -0.15 14.45 7.65
N PHE A 226 1.10 14.91 7.67
CA PHE A 226 2.22 14.17 7.09
C PHE A 226 3.00 13.30 8.10
N THR A 227 2.49 13.13 9.32
CA THR A 227 3.07 12.19 10.29
C THR A 227 2.94 10.76 9.76
N VAL A 228 4.07 10.08 9.59
CA VAL A 228 4.14 8.73 9.00
C VAL A 228 3.61 7.70 10.00
N LEU A 229 2.74 6.80 9.54
CA LEU A 229 2.11 5.76 10.35
C LEU A 229 2.83 4.41 10.18
N PRO A 230 2.84 3.54 11.19
CA PRO A 230 3.48 2.22 11.15
C PRO A 230 2.61 1.19 10.40
N VAL A 231 2.21 1.52 9.17
CA VAL A 231 1.33 0.70 8.32
C VAL A 231 2.10 0.26 7.09
N GLU A 232 1.98 -1.02 6.73
CA GLU A 232 2.49 -1.58 5.48
C GLU A 232 1.45 -2.57 4.94
N ASP A 233 0.75 -2.19 3.87
CA ASP A 233 -0.21 -3.07 3.20
C ASP A 233 0.48 -3.93 2.12
N PRO A 234 0.62 -5.25 2.31
CA PRO A 234 1.24 -6.12 1.32
C PRO A 234 0.39 -6.32 0.05
N GLU A 235 -0.91 -6.06 0.11
CA GLU A 235 -1.85 -6.24 -1.02
C GLU A 235 -2.01 -4.95 -1.85
N ALA A 236 -1.42 -3.84 -1.41
CA ALA A 236 -1.53 -2.56 -2.10
C ALA A 236 -0.94 -2.64 -3.53
N PRO A 237 -1.62 -2.04 -4.53
CA PRO A 237 -1.16 -2.09 -5.92
C PRO A 237 0.16 -1.33 -6.13
N VAL A 238 0.47 -0.38 -5.25
CA VAL A 238 1.68 0.44 -5.19
C VAL A 238 2.13 0.45 -3.73
N GLU A 239 3.39 0.13 -3.47
CA GLU A 239 3.93 0.22 -2.10
C GLU A 239 4.36 1.67 -1.85
N CYS A 240 3.78 2.35 -0.85
CA CYS A 240 4.12 3.74 -0.54
C CYS A 240 4.07 4.01 0.98
N LEU A 241 4.70 5.10 1.40
CA LEU A 241 4.59 5.57 2.78
C LEU A 241 3.16 6.01 3.08
N THR A 242 2.58 5.46 4.15
CA THR A 242 1.28 5.88 4.66
C THR A 242 1.46 6.93 5.76
N CYS A 243 0.84 8.10 5.61
CA CYS A 243 0.76 9.11 6.67
C CYS A 243 -0.68 9.32 7.13
N ASN A 244 -0.87 10.16 8.17
CA ASN A 244 -2.20 10.44 8.71
C ASN A 244 -3.17 10.98 7.65
N LEU A 245 -2.69 11.80 6.71
CA LEU A 245 -3.46 12.31 5.59
C LEU A 245 -4.07 11.18 4.75
N ASP A 246 -3.32 10.10 4.50
CA ASP A 246 -3.79 8.95 3.72
C ASP A 246 -4.92 8.21 4.44
N SER A 247 -4.78 8.02 5.76
CA SER A 247 -5.83 7.43 6.60
C SER A 247 -7.09 8.29 6.62
N LEU A 248 -6.96 9.60 6.69
CA LEU A 248 -8.09 10.53 6.64
C LEU A 248 -8.75 10.54 5.27
N LEU A 249 -8.00 10.59 4.17
CA LEU A 249 -8.53 10.50 2.81
C LEU A 249 -9.34 9.22 2.61
N ALA A 250 -8.82 8.08 3.05
CA ALA A 250 -9.52 6.80 2.99
C ALA A 250 -10.79 6.79 3.85
N THR A 251 -10.72 7.29 5.09
CA THR A 251 -11.87 7.39 6.01
C THR A 251 -12.97 8.29 5.43
N MET A 252 -12.60 9.47 4.94
CA MET A 252 -13.53 10.42 4.34
C MET A 252 -14.19 9.83 3.09
N ARG A 253 -13.40 9.21 2.19
CA ARG A 253 -13.89 8.67 0.92
C ARG A 253 -14.78 7.43 1.10
N TYR A 254 -14.35 6.46 1.91
CA TYR A 254 -14.98 5.14 1.96
C TYR A 254 -15.93 4.93 3.14
N GLN A 255 -15.87 5.76 4.18
CA GLN A 255 -16.68 5.56 5.39
C GLN A 255 -17.67 6.71 5.64
N LEU A 256 -17.26 7.97 5.47
CA LEU A 256 -18.11 9.13 5.83
C LEU A 256 -18.88 9.76 4.65
N CYS A 257 -18.24 9.94 3.50
CA CYS A 257 -18.83 10.53 2.31
C CYS A 257 -19.93 9.68 1.63
N PRO A 258 -19.89 8.33 1.63
CA PRO A 258 -20.91 7.53 0.97
C PRO A 258 -22.33 7.90 1.41
N GLY A 259 -23.20 8.20 0.43
CA GLY A 259 -24.58 8.63 0.65
C GLY A 259 -24.78 10.13 0.93
N SER A 260 -23.72 10.93 1.13
CA SER A 260 -23.87 12.38 1.30
C SER A 260 -24.31 13.06 -0.01
N PRO A 261 -25.07 14.18 0.04
CA PRO A 261 -25.34 14.99 -1.14
C PRO A 261 -24.09 15.77 -1.57
N SER A 262 -24.16 16.46 -2.71
CA SER A 262 -23.17 17.48 -3.11
C SER A 262 -23.06 18.57 -2.04
N GLY A 263 -21.85 19.06 -1.83
CA GLY A 263 -21.53 19.98 -0.74
C GLY A 263 -20.06 19.93 -0.35
N VAL A 264 -19.75 20.49 0.82
CA VAL A 264 -18.38 20.71 1.29
C VAL A 264 -18.14 19.94 2.57
N TRP A 265 -17.25 18.96 2.51
CA TRP A 265 -16.68 18.30 3.68
C TRP A 265 -15.44 19.07 4.15
N ILE A 266 -15.33 19.28 5.46
CA ILE A 266 -14.19 19.91 6.12
C ILE A 266 -13.65 18.92 7.15
N CYS A 267 -12.35 18.67 7.13
CA CYS A 267 -11.71 17.71 8.01
C CYS A 267 -10.36 18.24 8.51
N SER A 268 -10.14 18.26 9.82
CA SER A 268 -8.83 18.54 10.40
C SER A 268 -7.87 17.36 10.22
N THR A 269 -6.60 17.65 9.98
CA THR A 269 -5.53 16.63 9.93
C THR A 269 -4.86 16.37 11.28
N ASP A 270 -5.39 16.96 12.36
CA ASP A 270 -4.76 16.95 13.68
C ASP A 270 -5.13 15.73 14.52
N MET A 271 -5.94 14.82 13.99
CA MET A 271 -6.35 13.60 14.68
C MET A 271 -6.13 12.35 13.83
N VAL A 272 -6.01 11.22 14.52
CA VAL A 272 -6.15 9.88 13.95
C VAL A 272 -7.57 9.39 14.23
N LEU A 273 -8.23 8.87 13.21
CA LEU A 273 -9.62 8.39 13.29
C LEU A 273 -9.67 6.89 13.06
N THR A 274 -10.51 6.20 13.83
CA THR A 274 -10.91 4.82 13.54
C THR A 274 -12.42 4.75 13.65
N LEU A 275 -13.09 4.40 12.56
CA LEU A 275 -14.56 4.28 12.52
C LEU A 275 -14.97 2.85 12.17
N PRO A 276 -16.19 2.43 12.53
CA PRO A 276 -16.77 1.20 12.01
C PRO A 276 -16.89 1.27 10.47
N SER A 277 -16.90 0.12 9.80
CA SER A 277 -16.87 0.05 8.33
C SER A 277 -18.07 0.71 7.62
N ASN A 278 -19.19 0.92 8.31
CA ASN A 278 -20.33 1.66 7.78
C ASN A 278 -21.00 2.45 8.92
N PRO A 279 -20.54 3.69 9.18
CA PRO A 279 -21.26 4.60 10.05
C PRO A 279 -22.54 4.99 9.31
N ARG A 280 -23.69 4.45 9.73
CA ARG A 280 -24.99 4.69 9.06
C ARG A 280 -25.41 6.16 9.20
N ILE A 281 -24.97 7.04 8.31
CA ILE A 281 -25.32 8.46 8.30
C ILE A 281 -26.55 8.68 7.39
N GLU A 282 -27.63 9.23 7.93
CA GLU A 282 -28.86 9.49 7.17
C GLU A 282 -28.86 10.88 6.53
N TRP A 283 -28.90 10.93 5.20
CA TRP A 283 -28.80 12.16 4.41
C TRP A 283 -30.11 12.59 3.72
N ALA A 284 -31.21 11.86 3.94
CA ALA A 284 -32.49 12.15 3.30
C ALA A 284 -33.00 13.56 3.66
N GLN A 285 -33.26 14.37 2.63
CA GLN A 285 -33.76 15.75 2.76
C GLN A 285 -32.86 16.68 3.61
N PHE A 286 -31.57 16.36 3.71
CA PHE A 286 -30.63 17.13 4.51
C PHE A 286 -30.46 18.57 4.01
N ARG A 287 -30.39 19.52 4.95
CA ARG A 287 -30.05 20.94 4.74
C ARG A 287 -29.19 21.43 5.91
N GLY A 288 -28.49 22.54 5.73
CA GLY A 288 -27.67 23.17 6.76
C GLY A 288 -26.28 22.53 6.90
N ALA A 289 -25.79 22.52 8.13
CA ALA A 289 -24.50 21.95 8.50
C ALA A 289 -24.66 20.70 9.36
N ARG A 290 -23.73 19.77 9.21
CA ARG A 290 -23.67 18.54 10.00
C ARG A 290 -22.28 18.30 10.54
N VAL A 291 -22.16 18.14 11.84
CA VAL A 291 -20.91 17.77 12.51
C VAL A 291 -20.90 16.27 12.78
N ILE A 292 -19.73 15.65 12.60
CA ILE A 292 -19.51 14.27 13.05
C ILE A 292 -18.88 14.34 14.44
N SER A 293 -19.34 13.50 15.35
CA SER A 293 -18.85 13.45 16.72
C SER A 293 -18.54 12.02 17.15
N LEU A 294 -17.52 11.90 17.98
CA LEU A 294 -16.96 10.64 18.45
C LEU A 294 -16.91 10.61 19.99
N PRO A 295 -16.99 9.43 20.61
CA PRO A 295 -17.01 9.27 22.05
C PRO A 295 -15.71 9.77 22.71
N GLY A 296 -15.85 10.59 23.74
CA GLY A 296 -14.77 10.96 24.66
C GLY A 296 -15.13 10.66 26.11
N THR A 297 -14.13 10.40 26.95
CA THR A 297 -14.33 10.46 28.41
C THR A 297 -14.40 11.91 28.88
N PRO A 298 -15.15 12.24 29.94
CA PRO A 298 -15.18 13.59 30.52
C PRO A 298 -13.78 14.18 30.80
N GLU A 299 -12.87 13.39 31.41
CA GLU A 299 -11.46 13.78 31.61
C GLU A 299 -10.74 14.23 30.34
N TYR A 300 -10.83 13.41 29.29
CA TYR A 300 -10.22 13.72 28.00
C TYR A 300 -10.86 14.98 27.39
N ALA A 301 -12.18 15.11 27.47
CA ALA A 301 -12.94 16.24 26.95
C ALA A 301 -12.58 17.59 27.60
N LYS A 302 -12.00 17.62 28.80
CA LYS A 302 -11.50 18.87 29.43
C LYS A 302 -10.46 19.61 28.56
N LYS A 303 -9.75 18.87 27.68
CA LYS A 303 -8.76 19.41 26.74
C LYS A 303 -9.32 19.63 25.32
N HIS A 304 -10.60 19.36 25.10
CA HIS A 304 -11.26 19.40 23.79
C HIS A 304 -12.58 20.19 23.85
N GLY A 305 -13.23 20.34 22.70
CA GLY A 305 -14.61 20.82 22.65
C GLY A 305 -15.60 19.65 22.74
N VAL A 306 -16.81 19.90 23.25
CA VAL A 306 -17.94 18.97 23.24
C VAL A 306 -19.19 19.62 22.66
N TYR A 307 -20.03 18.82 22.01
CA TYR A 307 -21.33 19.28 21.52
C TYR A 307 -22.41 19.06 22.58
N LEU A 308 -23.31 20.03 22.73
CA LEU A 308 -24.59 19.83 23.40
C LEU A 308 -25.66 19.69 22.32
N ALA A 309 -26.34 18.55 22.26
CA ALA A 309 -27.38 18.27 21.27
C ALA A 309 -28.68 17.76 21.92
N ASP A 310 -29.80 17.94 21.22
CA ASP A 310 -31.08 17.38 21.62
C ASP A 310 -31.26 15.90 21.21
N GLU A 311 -32.38 15.29 21.58
CA GLU A 311 -32.69 13.88 21.26
C GLU A 311 -32.77 13.60 19.75
N ARG A 312 -32.94 14.63 18.91
CA ARG A 312 -33.01 14.52 17.44
C ARG A 312 -31.65 14.80 16.78
N GLY A 313 -30.62 15.09 17.58
CA GLY A 313 -29.28 15.43 17.12
C GLY A 313 -29.14 16.88 16.65
N SER A 314 -30.09 17.78 16.93
CA SER A 314 -29.89 19.22 16.69
C SER A 314 -28.94 19.80 17.72
N VAL A 315 -27.93 20.54 17.27
CA VAL A 315 -26.91 21.14 18.15
C VAL A 315 -27.46 22.39 18.81
N ARG A 316 -27.47 22.37 20.15
CA ARG A 316 -27.90 23.48 20.99
C ARG A 316 -26.78 24.44 21.33
N ASP A 317 -25.60 23.90 21.66
CA ASP A 317 -24.41 24.69 22.03
C ASP A 317 -23.12 23.91 21.74
N ILE A 318 -21.98 24.61 21.68
CA ILE A 318 -20.64 24.04 21.49
C ILE A 318 -19.73 24.49 22.63
N ILE A 319 -19.38 23.58 23.54
CA ILE A 319 -18.66 23.92 24.77
C ILE A 319 -17.17 23.62 24.58
N TYR A 320 -16.33 24.66 24.54
CA TYR A 320 -14.87 24.54 24.48
C TYR A 320 -14.23 24.79 25.85
N CYS A 321 -13.41 23.84 26.33
CA CYS A 321 -12.74 23.93 27.63
C CYS A 321 -13.72 24.30 28.78
N GLY A 322 -14.92 23.72 28.75
CA GLY A 322 -15.97 24.00 29.73
C GLY A 322 -15.63 23.49 31.13
N SER A 323 -16.38 23.97 32.14
CA SER A 323 -16.33 23.37 33.47
C SER A 323 -16.77 21.90 33.42
N GLU A 324 -16.29 21.11 34.37
CA GLU A 324 -16.63 19.68 34.49
C GLU A 324 -18.15 19.45 34.49
N GLU A 325 -18.89 20.26 35.24
CA GLU A 325 -20.36 20.24 35.27
C GLU A 325 -20.99 20.45 33.87
N LYS A 326 -20.45 21.39 33.06
CA LYS A 326 -20.94 21.64 31.71
C LYS A 326 -20.66 20.47 30.76
N ILE A 327 -19.49 19.84 30.89
CA ILE A 327 -19.10 18.67 30.10
C ILE A 327 -19.96 17.47 30.47
N GLU A 328 -20.21 17.25 31.76
CA GLU A 328 -21.09 16.19 32.26
C GLU A 328 -22.53 16.33 31.76
N ASN A 329 -23.02 17.56 31.63
CA ASN A 329 -24.35 17.83 31.06
C ASN A 329 -24.47 17.46 29.57
N CYS A 330 -23.35 17.25 28.85
CA CYS A 330 -23.33 16.78 27.47
C CYS A 330 -23.27 15.24 27.35
N MET A 331 -23.29 14.51 28.47
CA MET A 331 -23.13 13.06 28.48
C MET A 331 -24.31 12.33 27.83
N LEU A 332 -23.99 11.37 26.96
CA LEU A 332 -24.96 10.52 26.29
C LEU A 332 -25.19 9.21 27.07
N GLY A 333 -26.15 8.40 26.61
CA GLY A 333 -26.56 7.17 27.30
C GLY A 333 -25.49 6.09 27.45
N ASP A 334 -24.33 6.24 26.81
CA ASP A 334 -23.16 5.36 26.89
C ASP A 334 -22.09 5.84 27.89
N HIS A 335 -22.40 6.86 28.70
CA HIS A 335 -21.47 7.51 29.64
C HIS A 335 -20.25 8.16 28.97
N LYS A 336 -20.38 8.51 27.68
CA LYS A 336 -19.38 9.29 26.93
C LYS A 336 -19.96 10.64 26.56
N VAL A 337 -19.06 11.56 26.22
CA VAL A 337 -19.42 12.89 25.72
C VAL A 337 -19.10 13.00 24.24
N PRO A 338 -19.93 13.70 23.44
CA PRO A 338 -19.72 13.86 22.00
C PRO A 338 -18.64 14.91 21.75
N LEU A 339 -17.43 14.47 21.43
CA LEU A 339 -16.28 15.35 21.16
C LEU A 339 -16.48 16.14 19.86
N VAL A 340 -15.96 17.37 19.85
CA VAL A 340 -15.75 18.14 18.63
C VAL A 340 -14.60 17.51 17.85
N SER A 341 -14.93 16.67 16.86
CA SER A 341 -13.94 15.83 16.18
C SER A 341 -13.24 16.49 14.99
N GLY A 342 -13.51 17.76 14.69
CA GLY A 342 -12.88 18.44 13.55
C GLY A 342 -13.44 18.08 12.17
N ILE A 343 -14.61 17.42 12.10
CA ILE A 343 -15.23 16.96 10.84
C ILE A 343 -16.61 17.59 10.68
N VAL A 344 -16.82 18.28 9.56
CA VAL A 344 -18.02 19.05 9.28
C VAL A 344 -18.44 18.83 7.83
N PHE A 345 -19.73 18.74 7.57
CA PHE A 345 -20.32 18.80 6.24
C PHE A 345 -21.22 20.03 6.13
N LEU A 346 -21.05 20.81 5.07
CA LEU A 346 -21.93 21.92 4.69
C LEU A 346 -22.71 21.52 3.43
N SER A 347 -24.03 21.65 3.46
CA SER A 347 -24.83 21.54 2.23
C SER A 347 -24.40 22.60 1.19
N ALA A 348 -24.68 22.36 -0.09
CA ALA A 348 -24.40 23.35 -1.14
C ALA A 348 -24.99 24.74 -0.81
N GLU A 349 -26.24 24.80 -0.31
CA GLU A 349 -26.87 26.04 0.17
C GLU A 349 -26.06 26.73 1.29
N THR A 350 -25.58 25.96 2.27
CA THR A 350 -24.82 26.51 3.40
C THR A 350 -23.45 27.01 2.94
N ALA A 351 -22.79 26.26 2.06
CA ALA A 351 -21.52 26.65 1.48
C ALA A 351 -21.65 27.92 0.62
N GLU A 352 -22.71 28.02 -0.18
CA GLU A 352 -23.02 29.23 -0.96
C GLU A 352 -23.24 30.46 -0.07
N ARG A 353 -24.05 30.35 1.00
CA ARG A 353 -24.25 31.46 1.94
C ARG A 353 -22.99 31.83 2.69
N PHE A 354 -22.13 30.86 3.01
CA PHE A 354 -20.86 31.16 3.64
C PHE A 354 -19.92 31.87 2.65
N LEU A 355 -19.83 31.39 1.42
CA LEU A 355 -19.05 32.00 0.36
C LEU A 355 -19.51 33.44 0.05
N SER A 356 -20.82 33.72 0.05
CA SER A 356 -21.34 35.07 -0.23
C SER A 356 -20.84 36.15 0.75
N THR A 357 -20.33 35.75 1.92
CA THR A 357 -19.73 36.66 2.89
C THR A 357 -18.35 37.18 2.49
N LEU A 358 -17.71 36.61 1.46
CA LEU A 358 -16.34 36.96 1.03
C LEU A 358 -16.15 38.45 0.69
N ALA A 359 -17.22 39.14 0.28
CA ALA A 359 -17.18 40.55 -0.12
C ALA A 359 -17.67 41.51 0.98
N LEU A 360 -17.96 41.00 2.18
CA LEU A 360 -18.55 41.76 3.28
C LEU A 360 -17.50 42.06 4.36
N PRO A 361 -17.12 43.32 4.58
CA PRO A 361 -16.23 43.66 5.68
C PRO A 361 -16.85 43.32 7.06
N PRO A 362 -16.08 42.77 8.01
CA PRO A 362 -14.63 42.51 7.95
C PRO A 362 -14.23 41.08 7.53
N LEU A 363 -15.16 40.26 7.00
CA LEU A 363 -14.91 38.88 6.59
C LEU A 363 -14.08 38.74 5.31
N ASP A 364 -14.09 39.78 4.45
CA ASP A 364 -13.18 39.93 3.32
C ASP A 364 -11.70 39.76 3.70
N GLY A 365 -11.33 40.22 4.91
CA GLY A 365 -10.01 40.04 5.52
C GLY A 365 -9.59 38.59 5.82
N CYS A 366 -10.45 37.59 5.59
CA CYS A 366 -10.11 36.17 5.70
C CYS A 366 -9.64 35.56 4.37
N THR A 367 -9.74 36.29 3.25
CA THR A 367 -9.49 35.79 1.90
C THR A 367 -8.33 36.52 1.23
N TYR A 368 -7.64 35.85 0.29
CA TYR A 368 -6.54 36.49 -0.43
C TYR A 368 -7.03 37.70 -1.25
N GLN A 369 -8.23 37.63 -1.86
CA GLN A 369 -8.82 38.73 -2.62
C GLN A 369 -9.05 39.98 -1.75
N GLY A 370 -9.51 39.80 -0.51
CA GLY A 370 -9.69 40.91 0.42
C GLY A 370 -8.37 41.53 0.83
N LEU A 371 -7.37 40.72 1.17
CA LEU A 371 -6.04 41.22 1.53
C LEU A 371 -5.36 41.96 0.37
N ASP A 372 -5.44 41.43 -0.86
CA ASP A 372 -4.93 42.08 -2.08
C ASP A 372 -5.63 43.43 -2.34
N SER A 373 -6.89 43.55 -1.90
CA SER A 373 -7.68 44.79 -1.98
C SER A 373 -7.44 45.74 -0.80
N GLY A 374 -6.54 45.40 0.13
CA GLY A 374 -6.17 46.21 1.28
C GLY A 374 -7.03 46.00 2.53
N ALA A 375 -7.84 44.94 2.59
CA ALA A 375 -8.53 44.56 3.82
C ALA A 375 -7.52 44.17 4.89
N GLU A 376 -7.83 44.47 6.15
CA GLU A 376 -7.00 44.01 7.25
C GLU A 376 -7.31 42.54 7.57
N PRO A 377 -6.30 41.74 7.94
CA PRO A 377 -6.50 40.34 8.31
C PRO A 377 -7.48 40.14 9.48
N LEU A 378 -8.20 39.02 9.44
CA LEU A 378 -9.12 38.60 10.49
C LEU A 378 -8.93 37.10 10.80
N GLU A 379 -8.80 36.76 12.08
CA GLU A 379 -8.78 35.37 12.55
C GLU A 379 -10.20 34.91 12.88
N LEU A 380 -10.66 33.85 12.22
CA LEU A 380 -12.01 33.31 12.34
C LEU A 380 -11.99 31.81 12.64
N SER A 381 -12.70 31.37 13.69
CA SER A 381 -12.83 29.96 14.07
C SER A 381 -14.04 29.31 13.40
N LEU A 382 -13.83 28.14 12.78
CA LEU A 382 -14.92 27.36 12.18
C LEU A 382 -15.97 26.97 13.24
N PHE A 383 -15.53 26.61 14.44
CA PHE A 383 -16.45 26.11 15.46
C PHE A 383 -17.04 27.23 16.32
N LEU A 384 -16.22 28.20 16.73
CA LEU A 384 -16.63 29.23 17.68
C LEU A 384 -17.33 30.42 17.01
N ASP A 385 -17.03 30.69 15.74
CA ASP A 385 -17.56 31.87 15.03
C ASP A 385 -18.51 31.47 13.89
N VAL A 386 -18.23 30.39 13.14
CA VAL A 386 -19.10 29.98 12.04
C VAL A 386 -20.22 29.05 12.53
N LEU A 387 -19.90 27.85 13.02
CA LEU A 387 -20.92 26.87 13.42
C LEU A 387 -21.72 27.30 14.66
N MET A 388 -21.10 27.99 15.61
CA MET A 388 -21.80 28.52 16.78
C MET A 388 -22.96 29.46 16.41
N SER A 389 -22.85 30.20 15.30
CA SER A 389 -23.93 31.07 14.83
C SER A 389 -25.22 30.33 14.46
N MET A 390 -25.11 29.02 14.18
CA MET A 390 -26.20 28.12 13.76
C MET A 390 -26.78 27.28 14.92
N ALA A 391 -26.26 27.42 16.14
CA ALA A 391 -26.66 26.63 17.29
C ALA A 391 -27.93 27.21 17.96
N GLN A 392 -28.81 26.33 18.47
CA GLN A 392 -30.18 26.72 18.86
C GLN A 392 -30.29 27.51 20.17
N ASP A 393 -29.47 27.20 21.18
CA ASP A 393 -29.55 27.82 22.52
C ASP A 393 -28.62 29.03 22.65
N VAL A 394 -27.92 29.40 21.58
CA VAL A 394 -27.07 30.58 21.52
C VAL A 394 -27.95 31.79 21.25
N ASN A 395 -27.86 32.82 22.08
CA ASN A 395 -28.54 34.09 21.81
C ASN A 395 -27.65 35.03 20.99
N GLN A 396 -28.26 35.94 20.24
CA GLN A 396 -27.52 36.87 19.38
C GLN A 396 -26.55 37.74 20.18
N GLU A 397 -26.98 38.27 21.32
CA GLU A 397 -26.17 39.18 22.14
C GLU A 397 -24.90 38.51 22.71
N ASN A 398 -25.03 37.32 23.31
CA ASN A 398 -23.89 36.57 23.83
C ASN A 398 -22.99 36.06 22.71
N PHE A 399 -23.52 35.73 21.54
CA PHE A 399 -22.70 35.34 20.40
C PHE A 399 -21.84 36.52 19.91
N LEU A 400 -22.45 37.69 19.69
CA LEU A 400 -21.74 38.89 19.27
C LEU A 400 -20.66 39.31 20.27
N HIS A 401 -20.95 39.21 21.57
CA HIS A 401 -20.04 39.59 22.65
C HIS A 401 -19.23 38.42 23.24
N GLY A 402 -19.26 37.24 22.62
CA GLY A 402 -18.51 36.07 23.07
C GLY A 402 -17.00 36.34 23.11
N ALA A 403 -16.27 35.64 23.99
CA ALA A 403 -14.84 35.88 24.20
C ALA A 403 -14.07 35.89 22.86
N PRO A 404 -13.34 36.99 22.54
CA PRO A 404 -12.55 37.04 21.32
C PRO A 404 -11.30 36.17 21.46
N THR A 405 -10.84 35.59 20.36
CA THR A 405 -9.55 34.89 20.27
C THR A 405 -8.37 35.84 20.52
N SER A 406 -8.52 37.13 20.21
CA SER A 406 -7.52 38.18 20.46
C SER A 406 -8.18 39.48 20.92
N PRO A 407 -7.72 40.10 22.04
CA PRO A 407 -8.26 41.37 22.52
C PRO A 407 -8.14 42.53 21.53
N LYS A 408 -7.15 42.46 20.62
CA LYS A 408 -6.87 43.53 19.63
C LYS A 408 -7.87 43.56 18.46
N LEU A 409 -8.61 42.47 18.24
CA LEU A 409 -9.53 42.31 17.11
C LEU A 409 -11.00 42.23 17.53
N ALA A 410 -11.31 42.51 18.80
CA ALA A 410 -12.63 42.27 19.40
C ALA A 410 -13.77 42.95 18.63
N ASP A 411 -13.63 44.23 18.27
CA ASP A 411 -14.67 45.00 17.58
C ASP A 411 -14.92 44.50 16.14
N ARG A 412 -13.84 44.12 15.43
CA ARG A 412 -13.94 43.57 14.06
C ARG A 412 -14.52 42.16 14.08
N LEU A 413 -14.12 41.33 15.04
CA LEU A 413 -14.69 40.00 15.22
C LEU A 413 -16.19 40.07 15.54
N GLN A 414 -16.62 41.03 16.36
CA GLN A 414 -18.04 41.29 16.61
C GLN A 414 -18.78 41.63 15.31
N GLY A 415 -18.20 42.49 14.46
CA GLY A 415 -18.75 42.81 13.13
C GLY A 415 -18.87 41.58 12.22
N ALA A 416 -17.83 40.73 12.18
CA ALA A 416 -17.86 39.48 11.44
C ALA A 416 -18.96 38.53 11.94
N ARG A 417 -19.08 38.37 13.26
CA ARG A 417 -20.15 37.56 13.87
C ARG A 417 -21.54 38.09 13.54
N ALA A 418 -21.74 39.40 13.45
CA ALA A 418 -23.02 39.97 13.03
C ALA A 418 -23.41 39.58 11.60
N VAL A 419 -22.44 39.55 10.69
CA VAL A 419 -22.65 39.08 9.32
C VAL A 419 -22.95 37.58 9.30
N LEU A 420 -22.14 36.76 9.98
CA LEU A 420 -22.34 35.31 10.05
C LEU A 420 -23.70 34.94 10.65
N TRP A 421 -24.10 35.61 11.73
CA TRP A 421 -25.41 35.43 12.34
C TRP A 421 -26.54 35.71 11.34
N LYS A 422 -26.45 36.83 10.61
CA LYS A 422 -27.47 37.20 9.61
C LYS A 422 -27.59 36.17 8.48
N GLU A 423 -26.47 35.63 8.00
CA GLU A 423 -26.47 34.77 6.81
C GLU A 423 -26.70 33.28 7.14
N LEU A 424 -26.25 32.80 8.30
CA LEU A 424 -26.20 31.37 8.64
C LEU A 424 -27.17 30.95 9.75
N HIS A 425 -27.63 31.84 10.64
CA HIS A 425 -28.40 31.45 11.83
C HIS A 425 -29.69 30.67 11.53
N ASP A 426 -30.36 30.98 10.42
CA ASP A 426 -31.61 30.32 10.02
C ASP A 426 -31.39 28.89 9.46
N LEU A 427 -30.13 28.45 9.29
CA LEU A 427 -29.79 27.13 8.78
C LEU A 427 -29.57 26.14 9.95
N PRO A 428 -30.07 24.89 9.84
CA PRO A 428 -29.96 23.94 10.93
C PRO A 428 -28.52 23.42 11.09
N LEU A 429 -28.07 23.30 12.34
CA LEU A 429 -26.87 22.56 12.72
C LEU A 429 -27.25 21.23 13.38
N THR A 430 -26.81 20.12 12.79
CA THR A 430 -27.08 18.76 13.29
C THR A 430 -25.79 18.02 13.61
N MET A 431 -25.86 17.06 14.53
CA MET A 431 -24.76 16.21 14.94
C MET A 431 -25.08 14.75 14.62
N VAL A 432 -24.07 14.04 14.12
CA VAL A 432 -24.09 12.57 14.07
C VAL A 432 -23.05 12.03 15.02
N TYR A 433 -23.51 11.24 15.99
CA TYR A 433 -22.66 10.59 16.98
C TYR A 433 -22.38 9.15 16.56
N ILE A 434 -21.09 8.78 16.47
CA ILE A 434 -20.65 7.42 16.11
C ILE A 434 -20.10 6.74 17.36
N PRO A 435 -20.90 5.94 18.08
CA PRO A 435 -20.53 5.40 19.41
C PRO A 435 -19.35 4.41 19.37
N ASP A 436 -19.19 3.68 18.27
CA ASP A 436 -18.10 2.70 18.09
C ASP A 436 -16.85 3.31 17.44
N GLY A 437 -16.83 4.63 17.25
CA GLY A 437 -15.68 5.33 16.67
C GLY A 437 -14.64 5.70 17.73
N HIS A 438 -13.40 5.86 17.32
CA HIS A 438 -12.31 6.31 18.17
C HIS A 438 -11.69 7.60 17.60
N TYR A 439 -11.51 8.57 18.49
CA TYR A 439 -10.86 9.84 18.21
C TYR A 439 -9.59 9.94 19.04
N GLU A 440 -8.46 10.12 18.38
CA GLU A 440 -7.17 10.31 19.03
C GLU A 440 -6.51 11.57 18.49
N TYR A 441 -6.41 12.60 19.33
CA TYR A 441 -5.75 13.84 18.95
C TYR A 441 -4.25 13.59 18.88
N LEU A 442 -3.59 14.06 17.81
CA LEU A 442 -2.14 14.09 17.76
C LEU A 442 -1.69 15.17 18.73
N THR A 443 -1.37 14.78 19.95
CA THR A 443 -0.98 15.67 21.04
C THR A 443 0.35 16.39 20.77
N THR A 444 0.64 17.46 21.52
CA THR A 444 1.99 18.04 21.61
C THR A 444 2.76 17.53 22.83
N ASP A 445 2.15 16.68 23.66
CA ASP A 445 2.81 16.02 24.77
C ASP A 445 3.80 14.94 24.24
N PRO A 446 5.10 15.03 24.59
CA PRO A 446 6.11 14.10 24.09
C PRO A 446 5.83 12.64 24.42
N GLN A 447 5.42 12.34 25.65
CA GLN A 447 5.26 10.98 26.14
C GLN A 447 4.02 10.31 25.52
N GLU A 448 2.89 11.02 25.51
CA GLU A 448 1.65 10.55 24.91
C GLU A 448 1.83 10.36 23.39
N HIS A 449 2.54 11.25 22.69
CA HIS A 449 2.83 11.07 21.26
C HIS A 449 3.61 9.77 20.97
N ILE A 450 4.68 9.50 21.71
CA ILE A 450 5.47 8.27 21.57
C ILE A 450 4.60 7.04 21.85
N GLN A 451 3.80 7.07 22.92
CA GLN A 451 2.91 5.97 23.28
C GLN A 451 1.89 5.69 22.17
N ASN A 452 1.32 6.71 21.56
CA ASN A 452 0.30 6.56 20.52
C ASN A 452 0.90 5.93 19.25
N LEU A 453 2.11 6.34 18.85
CA LEU A 453 2.83 5.71 17.72
C LEU A 453 3.20 4.24 17.99
N VAL A 454 3.57 3.90 19.22
CA VAL A 454 3.85 2.51 19.63
C VAL A 454 2.57 1.66 19.67
N LYS A 455 1.47 2.21 20.18
CA LYS A 455 0.15 1.54 20.19
C LYS A 455 -0.33 1.28 18.77
N ALA A 456 -0.22 2.28 17.88
CA ALA A 456 -0.58 2.17 16.46
C ALA A 456 0.20 1.03 15.78
N ALA A 457 1.51 0.88 16.07
CA ALA A 457 2.32 -0.20 15.50
C ALA A 457 1.89 -1.62 15.95
N SER A 458 1.07 -1.72 17.01
CA SER A 458 0.70 -2.99 17.64
C SER A 458 -0.78 -3.38 17.48
N HIS A 459 -1.69 -2.43 17.20
CA HIS A 459 -3.14 -2.66 17.32
C HIS A 459 -4.00 -2.28 16.09
N GLY A 460 -3.41 -2.15 14.89
CA GLY A 460 -4.16 -1.86 13.67
C GLY A 460 -4.05 -2.93 12.58
N PRO A 461 -5.03 -3.00 11.66
CA PRO A 461 -4.92 -3.84 10.46
C PRO A 461 -3.73 -3.36 9.61
N HIS A 462 -2.92 -4.29 9.10
CA HIS A 462 -1.70 -4.01 8.33
C HIS A 462 -0.61 -3.20 9.09
N CYS A 463 -0.74 -3.05 10.42
CA CYS A 463 0.30 -2.42 11.22
C CYS A 463 1.49 -3.37 11.41
N SER A 464 2.69 -2.80 11.35
CA SER A 464 3.94 -3.53 11.53
C SER A 464 4.86 -2.78 12.48
N LYS A 465 5.51 -3.52 13.39
CA LYS A 465 6.61 -3.02 14.21
C LYS A 465 7.71 -2.38 13.36
N MET A 466 7.97 -2.96 12.19
CA MET A 466 8.93 -2.47 11.21
C MET A 466 8.19 -2.27 9.88
N ALA A 467 7.62 -1.08 9.69
CA ALA A 467 6.89 -0.73 8.47
C ALA A 467 7.84 0.00 7.51
N HIS A 468 7.93 -0.48 6.26
CA HIS A 468 8.82 0.07 5.24
C HIS A 468 10.23 0.36 5.79
N SER A 469 10.81 -0.60 6.50
CA SER A 469 12.07 -0.41 7.22
C SER A 469 12.99 -1.61 7.07
N TYR A 470 14.29 -1.35 7.09
CA TYR A 470 15.35 -2.35 7.02
C TYR A 470 16.19 -2.34 8.30
N ALA A 471 16.54 -3.53 8.81
CA ALA A 471 17.57 -3.68 9.83
C ALA A 471 18.53 -4.81 9.46
N THR A 472 19.83 -4.58 9.67
CA THR A 472 20.86 -5.62 9.54
C THR A 472 20.63 -6.72 10.59
N HIS A 473 20.28 -6.36 11.82
CA HIS A 473 19.97 -7.29 12.92
C HIS A 473 18.55 -7.05 13.47
N PRO A 474 17.48 -7.56 12.83
CA PRO A 474 16.10 -7.27 13.22
C PRO A 474 15.73 -7.78 14.62
N LEU A 475 16.47 -8.75 15.17
CA LEU A 475 16.29 -9.26 16.53
C LEU A 475 16.65 -8.22 17.62
N LEU A 476 17.40 -7.16 17.28
CA LEU A 476 17.74 -6.08 18.20
C LEU A 476 16.62 -5.03 18.36
N VAL A 477 15.53 -5.18 17.61
CA VAL A 477 14.33 -4.34 17.72
C VAL A 477 13.31 -5.06 18.62
N GLU A 478 13.16 -4.61 19.87
CA GLU A 478 12.27 -5.22 20.86
C GLU A 478 10.78 -5.13 20.47
N ASN A 479 9.95 -6.03 20.98
CA ASN A 479 8.50 -5.91 20.80
C ASN A 479 7.95 -4.73 21.62
N GLY A 480 7.00 -3.98 21.06
CA GLY A 480 6.51 -2.74 21.67
C GLY A 480 7.39 -1.52 21.38
N SER A 481 8.28 -1.58 20.38
CA SER A 481 8.86 -0.40 19.73
C SER A 481 8.17 -0.16 18.37
N SER A 482 8.47 0.97 17.71
CA SER A 482 8.01 1.26 16.36
C SER A 482 9.15 1.78 15.49
N VAL A 483 9.41 1.15 14.35
CA VAL A 483 10.44 1.57 13.39
C VAL A 483 9.76 1.74 12.03
N VAL A 484 9.72 2.97 11.54
CA VAL A 484 8.98 3.33 10.33
C VAL A 484 9.87 4.08 9.37
N ASN A 485 9.82 3.75 8.08
CA ASN A 485 10.61 4.38 7.04
C ASN A 485 12.09 4.57 7.43
N SER A 486 12.75 3.52 7.92
CA SER A 486 14.09 3.65 8.50
C SER A 486 15.05 2.56 8.06
N TYR A 487 16.32 2.91 7.96
CA TYR A 487 17.44 2.02 7.61
C TYR A 487 18.38 1.90 8.81
N LEU A 488 18.43 0.73 9.44
CA LEU A 488 19.27 0.43 10.60
C LEU A 488 20.45 -0.45 10.20
N ASP A 489 21.62 0.15 10.05
CA ASP A 489 22.85 -0.57 9.70
C ASP A 489 23.65 -0.98 10.94
N GLY A 490 24.29 -2.15 10.91
CA GLY A 490 25.10 -2.67 12.02
C GLY A 490 24.29 -3.03 13.27
N GLN A 491 24.88 -2.82 14.45
CA GLN A 491 24.30 -3.15 15.76
C GLN A 491 23.51 -1.97 16.34
N VAL A 492 22.25 -1.81 15.91
CA VAL A 492 21.33 -0.81 16.47
C VAL A 492 20.30 -1.53 17.34
N GLN A 493 20.37 -1.32 18.65
CA GLN A 493 19.39 -1.84 19.61
C GLN A 493 18.27 -0.82 19.80
N VAL A 494 17.02 -1.29 19.71
CA VAL A 494 15.83 -0.47 19.88
C VAL A 494 14.96 -1.10 20.94
N ASN A 495 14.87 -0.46 22.10
CA ASN A 495 14.15 -0.99 23.24
C ASN A 495 12.65 -0.63 23.18
N SER A 496 11.84 -1.38 23.91
CA SER A 496 10.39 -1.21 24.00
C SER A 496 9.99 0.17 24.53
N GLY A 497 8.95 0.76 23.93
CA GLY A 497 8.49 2.12 24.22
C GLY A 497 9.25 3.21 23.45
N SER A 498 10.00 2.86 22.40
CA SER A 498 10.74 3.81 21.57
C SER A 498 10.33 3.75 20.11
N VAL A 499 10.53 4.87 19.42
CA VAL A 499 10.08 5.12 18.06
C VAL A 499 11.25 5.65 17.22
N ILE A 500 11.42 5.10 16.01
CA ILE A 500 12.38 5.57 15.02
C ILE A 500 11.62 5.83 13.72
N GLN A 501 11.73 7.03 13.17
CA GLN A 501 11.02 7.44 11.96
C GLN A 501 11.95 8.16 10.98
N ASN A 502 11.88 7.79 9.69
CA ASN A 502 12.59 8.54 8.64
C ASN A 502 14.11 8.64 8.89
N CYS A 503 14.72 7.63 9.52
CA CYS A 503 16.14 7.67 9.91
C CYS A 503 17.00 6.70 9.11
N HIS A 504 18.25 7.07 8.92
CA HIS A 504 19.33 6.17 8.54
C HIS A 504 20.34 6.12 9.69
N LEU A 505 20.28 5.06 10.49
CA LEU A 505 21.13 4.88 11.68
C LEU A 505 22.24 3.86 11.42
N GLN A 506 23.36 4.03 12.12
CA GLN A 506 24.53 3.17 12.01
C GLN A 506 25.02 2.78 13.41
N GLY A 507 25.09 1.47 13.66
CA GLY A 507 25.58 0.93 14.94
C GLY A 507 27.11 1.01 15.09
N PRO A 508 27.62 0.79 16.32
CA PRO A 508 26.87 0.40 17.53
C PRO A 508 26.07 1.57 18.12
N LEU A 509 24.77 1.38 18.41
CA LEU A 509 23.87 2.39 19.00
C LEU A 509 22.82 1.71 19.87
N ASP A 510 22.60 2.20 21.10
CA ASP A 510 21.53 1.72 22.00
C ASP A 510 20.45 2.79 22.18
N VAL A 511 19.31 2.60 21.52
CA VAL A 511 18.10 3.38 21.70
C VAL A 511 17.31 2.78 22.87
N GLY A 512 17.55 3.32 24.07
CA GLY A 512 16.82 3.06 25.31
C GLY A 512 15.33 3.34 25.22
N ARG A 513 14.59 3.05 26.30
CA ARG A 513 13.14 3.26 26.39
C ARG A 513 12.76 4.74 26.28
N GLY A 514 11.56 5.02 25.81
CA GLY A 514 11.01 6.38 25.76
C GLY A 514 11.75 7.30 24.79
N CYS A 515 12.33 6.77 23.71
CA CYS A 515 13.05 7.61 22.74
C CYS A 515 12.24 7.83 21.47
N LEU A 516 12.34 9.02 20.87
CA LEU A 516 11.90 9.29 19.51
C LEU A 516 13.09 9.82 18.70
N LEU A 517 13.50 9.08 17.67
CA LEU A 517 14.49 9.55 16.70
C LEU A 517 13.79 9.81 15.37
N THR A 518 13.94 11.01 14.81
CA THR A 518 13.33 11.35 13.52
C THR A 518 14.25 12.14 12.60
N GLY A 519 14.25 11.79 11.31
CA GLY A 519 14.95 12.52 10.26
C GLY A 519 16.49 12.41 10.27
N ILE A 520 17.07 11.63 11.18
CA ILE A 520 18.53 11.49 11.33
C ILE A 520 19.12 10.82 10.08
N ASP A 521 20.03 11.52 9.41
CA ASP A 521 20.73 11.02 8.22
C ASP A 521 22.00 10.22 8.59
N GLN A 522 22.71 9.74 7.57
CA GLN A 522 23.94 8.96 7.76
C GLN A 522 25.03 9.73 8.53
N MET A 523 25.16 11.04 8.28
CA MET A 523 26.18 11.87 8.90
C MET A 523 25.87 12.07 10.39
N GLY A 524 24.60 12.32 10.72
CA GLY A 524 24.14 12.38 12.09
C GLY A 524 24.29 11.05 12.83
N ALA A 525 24.04 9.93 12.14
CA ALA A 525 24.19 8.60 12.71
C ALA A 525 25.62 8.22 13.09
N LEU A 526 26.63 8.67 12.32
CA LEU A 526 28.04 8.47 12.68
C LEU A 526 28.38 9.09 14.04
N ALA A 527 27.81 10.27 14.33
CA ALA A 527 28.00 10.95 15.61
C ALA A 527 27.25 10.27 16.77
N LEU A 528 26.27 9.41 16.49
CA LEU A 528 25.53 8.65 17.48
C LEU A 528 26.22 7.32 17.87
N GLN A 529 27.26 6.90 17.15
CA GLN A 529 27.94 5.65 17.44
C GLN A 529 28.52 5.61 18.87
N GLY A 530 28.23 4.53 19.58
CA GLY A 530 28.65 4.31 20.96
C GLY A 530 27.78 5.01 22.01
N HIS A 531 26.76 5.78 21.60
CA HIS A 531 25.84 6.42 22.54
C HIS A 531 24.72 5.48 23.00
N ARG A 532 24.24 5.74 24.22
CA ARG A 532 23.00 5.20 24.76
C ARG A 532 22.03 6.35 25.02
N LEU A 533 20.89 6.34 24.33
CA LEU A 533 19.84 7.35 24.49
C LEU A 533 18.72 6.78 25.37
N SER A 534 18.07 7.58 26.21
CA SER A 534 16.92 7.14 27.02
C SER A 534 16.05 8.34 27.38
N ASN A 535 14.73 8.21 27.25
CA ASN A 535 13.75 9.26 27.57
C ASN A 535 14.00 10.59 26.82
N VAL A 536 14.44 10.52 25.57
CA VAL A 536 14.79 11.71 24.77
C VAL A 536 14.21 11.65 23.35
N ILE A 537 13.87 12.83 22.84
CA ILE A 537 13.47 13.06 21.46
C ILE A 537 14.62 13.78 20.75
N LEU A 538 15.15 13.15 19.71
CA LEU A 538 16.23 13.67 18.88
C LEU A 538 15.73 13.80 17.44
N GLN A 539 15.75 15.01 16.90
CA GLN A 539 15.21 15.30 15.58
C GLN A 539 16.24 16.03 14.72
N ALA A 540 16.27 15.73 13.44
CA ALA A 540 17.01 16.51 12.44
C ALA A 540 16.03 17.31 11.59
N HIS A 541 16.24 18.62 11.57
CA HIS A 541 15.39 19.59 10.88
C HIS A 541 16.13 20.17 9.69
N PRO A 542 15.75 19.83 8.45
CA PRO A 542 16.23 20.56 7.29
C PRO A 542 15.64 21.98 7.36
N VAL A 543 16.49 22.99 7.29
CA VAL A 543 16.09 24.39 7.33
C VAL A 543 16.66 25.17 6.16
N ARG A 544 15.90 26.18 5.72
CA ARG A 544 16.31 27.14 4.71
C ARG A 544 16.33 28.53 5.31
N ILE A 545 17.51 29.11 5.37
CA ILE A 545 17.73 30.45 5.90
C ILE A 545 18.37 31.27 4.80
N GLN A 546 17.59 32.18 4.20
CA GLN A 546 17.97 32.87 2.97
C GLN A 546 18.37 31.83 1.88
N ASN A 547 19.61 31.90 1.39
CA ASN A 547 20.13 30.98 0.36
C ASN A 547 20.86 29.76 0.95
N LEU A 548 20.91 29.62 2.28
CA LEU A 548 21.59 28.51 2.95
C LEU A 548 20.60 27.39 3.26
N SER A 549 20.93 26.18 2.82
CA SER A 549 20.19 24.96 3.19
C SER A 549 21.03 24.18 4.22
N LEU A 550 20.53 24.12 5.46
CA LEU A 550 21.25 23.62 6.62
C LEU A 550 20.47 22.47 7.27
N MET A 551 21.14 21.73 8.15
CA MET A 551 20.52 20.72 9.01
C MET A 551 20.71 21.14 10.46
N VAL A 552 19.62 21.33 11.19
CA VAL A 552 19.63 21.71 12.61
C VAL A 552 19.14 20.53 13.43
N TYR A 553 19.87 20.19 14.47
CA TYR A 553 19.49 19.11 15.37
C TYR A 553 18.85 19.68 16.62
N SER A 554 17.76 19.07 17.06
CA SER A 554 17.09 19.41 18.31
C SER A 554 17.08 18.22 19.25
N LEU A 555 17.06 18.53 20.55
CA LEU A 555 17.04 17.53 21.61
C LEU A 555 16.09 17.98 22.71
N LEU A 556 15.21 17.07 23.13
CA LEU A 556 14.14 17.29 24.09
C LEU A 556 13.99 16.07 25.02
N GLY A 557 13.62 16.27 26.27
CA GLY A 557 13.23 15.20 27.19
C GLY A 557 11.76 14.81 27.03
N THR A 558 11.42 13.53 27.23
CA THR A 558 10.02 13.08 27.14
C THR A 558 9.09 13.59 28.24
N GLU A 559 9.64 14.11 29.33
CA GLU A 559 8.90 14.68 30.47
C GLU A 559 8.90 16.22 30.44
N ASP A 560 9.48 16.83 29.39
CA ASP A 560 9.58 18.28 29.28
C ASP A 560 8.23 18.91 28.92
N GLN A 561 7.79 19.87 29.75
CA GLN A 561 6.59 20.66 29.50
C GLN A 561 6.93 21.88 28.63
N LEU A 562 6.46 21.87 27.39
CA LEU A 562 6.87 22.84 26.36
C LEU A 562 6.47 24.29 26.69
N GLN A 563 5.32 24.47 27.34
CA GLN A 563 4.72 25.79 27.58
C GLN A 563 4.96 26.31 29.01
N ASP A 564 5.48 25.47 29.91
CA ASP A 564 5.81 25.88 31.26
C ASP A 564 6.89 26.97 31.21
N THR A 565 6.60 28.08 31.86
CA THR A 565 7.54 29.20 31.98
C THR A 565 8.46 28.97 33.17
N GLU A 566 9.62 29.61 33.17
CA GLU A 566 10.55 29.55 34.32
C GLU A 566 9.86 29.94 35.64
N SER A 567 8.91 30.89 35.60
CA SER A 567 8.12 31.34 36.75
C SER A 567 7.20 30.28 37.36
N SER A 568 6.91 29.18 36.65
CA SER A 568 6.07 28.09 37.15
C SER A 568 6.77 27.22 38.20
N GLY A 569 8.11 27.23 38.26
CA GLY A 569 8.90 26.39 39.15
C GLY A 569 8.91 24.89 38.80
N SER A 570 8.11 24.45 37.83
CA SER A 570 8.03 23.07 37.33
C SER A 570 8.72 22.85 35.98
N ALA A 571 9.21 23.92 35.33
CA ALA A 571 9.80 23.84 34.00
C ALA A 571 11.09 22.99 34.00
N THR A 572 11.15 22.05 33.05
CA THR A 572 12.27 21.13 32.85
C THR A 572 12.86 21.24 31.45
N TYR A 573 14.14 20.86 31.32
CA TYR A 573 14.77 20.58 30.05
C TYR A 573 15.62 19.29 30.15
N LEU A 574 15.38 18.36 29.22
CA LEU A 574 15.95 17.01 29.20
C LEU A 574 15.59 16.20 30.45
N ASN A 575 14.31 16.29 30.86
CA ASN A 575 13.72 15.63 32.04
C ASN A 575 14.33 16.09 33.37
N ARG A 576 14.88 17.30 33.41
CA ARG A 576 15.55 17.84 34.60
C ARG A 576 15.20 19.30 34.81
N PRO A 577 15.15 19.76 36.07
CA PRO A 577 15.04 21.18 36.37
C PRO A 577 16.14 22.02 35.69
N TRP A 578 15.80 23.25 35.29
CA TRP A 578 16.72 24.16 34.59
C TRP A 578 17.99 24.49 35.38
N ASP A 579 17.90 24.61 36.70
CA ASP A 579 19.04 24.86 37.59
C ASP A 579 20.08 23.72 37.54
N GLU A 580 19.62 22.47 37.51
CA GLU A 580 20.49 21.30 37.34
C GLU A 580 21.14 21.30 35.95
N PHE A 581 20.37 21.65 34.91
CA PHE A 581 20.88 21.77 33.54
C PHE A 581 21.99 22.83 33.44
N PHE A 582 21.76 24.02 34.00
CA PHE A 582 22.75 25.10 34.03
C PHE A 582 24.01 24.70 34.80
N TYR A 583 23.85 24.06 35.96
CA TYR A 583 24.97 23.58 36.76
C TYR A 583 25.86 22.58 36.00
N ARG A 584 25.25 21.60 35.31
CA ARG A 584 25.98 20.55 34.58
C ARG A 584 26.68 21.04 33.31
N THR A 585 26.04 21.97 32.60
CA THR A 585 26.51 22.42 31.28
C THR A 585 27.38 23.67 31.35
N GLY A 586 27.23 24.47 32.42
CA GLY A 586 27.84 25.79 32.55
C GLY A 586 27.16 26.88 31.70
N ILE A 587 26.03 26.56 31.06
CA ILE A 587 25.13 27.53 30.43
C ILE A 587 24.46 28.35 31.52
N CYS A 588 24.27 29.64 31.30
CA CYS A 588 23.49 30.50 32.19
C CYS A 588 22.26 31.05 31.47
N GLU A 589 21.29 31.56 32.24
CA GLU A 589 20.08 32.19 31.69
C GLU A 589 20.41 33.25 30.62
N GLY A 590 21.43 34.08 30.86
CA GLY A 590 21.85 35.14 29.93
C GLY A 590 22.38 34.63 28.59
N ASP A 591 22.77 33.36 28.49
CA ASP A 591 23.14 32.75 27.20
C ASP A 591 21.91 32.38 26.35
N LEU A 592 20.74 32.20 26.99
CA LEU A 592 19.49 31.79 26.36
C LEU A 592 18.58 32.99 26.15
N TRP A 593 18.30 33.74 27.21
CA TRP A 593 17.40 34.87 27.18
C TRP A 593 18.18 36.15 27.46
N GLY A 594 17.91 37.21 26.69
CA GLY A 594 18.57 38.50 26.91
C GLY A 594 18.23 39.08 28.28
N LEU A 595 19.07 40.01 28.79
CA LEU A 595 18.93 40.66 30.10
C LEU A 595 17.61 41.41 30.34
N GLY A 596 16.70 41.48 29.36
CA GLY A 596 15.39 42.13 29.44
C GLY A 596 14.19 41.24 29.10
N THR A 597 14.37 39.93 28.86
CA THR A 597 13.24 39.03 28.58
C THR A 597 12.45 38.75 29.88
N PRO A 598 11.15 39.07 29.95
CA PRO A 598 10.31 38.81 31.12
C PRO A 598 10.26 37.32 31.46
N SER A 599 10.23 36.96 32.75
CA SER A 599 10.18 35.55 33.18
C SER A 599 8.96 34.77 32.66
N GLU A 600 7.90 35.47 32.30
CA GLU A 600 6.68 34.92 31.68
C GLU A 600 6.86 34.53 30.21
N GLU A 601 7.89 35.04 29.53
CA GLU A 601 8.21 34.72 28.14
C GLU A 601 9.33 33.68 28.02
N ARG A 602 9.97 33.34 29.14
CA ARG A 602 11.06 32.36 29.22
C ARG A 602 10.49 30.95 29.33
N SER A 603 10.46 30.27 28.20
CA SER A 603 10.00 28.89 28.08
C SER A 603 10.99 28.09 27.25
N LEU A 604 10.83 26.77 27.25
CA LEU A 604 11.60 25.89 26.38
C LEU A 604 11.41 26.23 24.88
N LEU A 605 10.24 26.74 24.51
CA LEU A 605 9.94 27.14 23.14
C LEU A 605 10.69 28.40 22.69
N SER A 606 10.98 29.32 23.62
CA SER A 606 11.68 30.59 23.33
C SER A 606 13.19 30.52 23.52
N ALA A 607 13.72 29.47 24.19
CA ALA A 607 15.15 29.30 24.46
C ALA A 607 15.97 28.97 23.18
N PRO A 608 16.99 29.77 22.80
CA PRO A 608 17.86 29.51 21.66
C PRO A 608 18.93 28.45 21.98
N LEU A 609 18.49 27.21 21.98
CA LEU A 609 19.30 26.04 22.34
C LEU A 609 20.06 25.44 21.16
N PHE A 610 19.51 25.54 19.95
CA PHE A 610 19.94 24.73 18.81
C PHE A 610 20.92 25.47 17.91
N PRO A 611 22.19 25.04 17.83
CA PRO A 611 23.17 25.63 16.92
C PRO A 611 22.75 25.47 15.45
N VAL A 612 22.87 26.55 14.68
CA VAL A 612 22.52 26.61 13.25
C VAL A 612 23.74 26.87 12.39
N LEU A 613 24.64 27.75 12.83
CA LEU A 613 25.86 28.09 12.11
C LEU A 613 27.01 28.33 13.09
N HIS A 614 28.19 27.79 12.80
CA HIS A 614 29.42 28.10 13.53
C HIS A 614 30.44 28.78 12.58
N PRO A 615 31.19 29.82 13.02
CA PRO A 615 32.04 30.61 12.12
C PRO A 615 33.16 29.85 11.42
N CYS A 616 33.65 28.75 11.99
CA CYS A 616 34.87 28.08 11.49
C CYS A 616 34.75 26.55 11.36
N GLU A 617 33.65 25.94 11.77
CA GLU A 617 33.56 24.49 11.91
C GLU A 617 32.16 24.00 11.50
N VAL A 618 32.06 22.76 11.03
CA VAL A 618 30.77 22.14 10.65
C VAL A 618 30.02 21.71 11.91
N LEU A 619 28.71 21.95 11.95
CA LEU A 619 27.83 21.52 13.03
C LEU A 619 27.26 20.12 12.75
N GLY A 620 26.99 19.36 13.79
CA GLY A 620 26.39 18.02 13.71
C GLY A 620 25.59 17.66 14.97
N VAL A 621 25.08 16.43 15.01
CA VAL A 621 24.30 15.90 16.16
C VAL A 621 25.06 16.04 17.50
N GLY A 622 26.40 15.91 17.46
CA GLY A 622 27.26 16.08 18.65
C GLY A 622 27.10 17.44 19.35
N ASP A 623 26.71 18.49 18.62
CA ASP A 623 26.54 19.85 19.14
C ASP A 623 25.29 20.01 20.03
N VAL A 624 24.40 19.01 20.05
CA VAL A 624 23.29 18.91 21.01
C VAL A 624 23.41 17.70 21.94
N LEU A 625 24.09 16.61 21.53
CA LEU A 625 24.24 15.43 22.39
C LEU A 625 25.03 15.69 23.67
N TRP A 626 25.95 16.65 23.68
CA TRP A 626 26.73 16.97 24.86
C TRP A 626 25.85 17.46 26.04
N PHE A 627 24.62 17.93 25.77
CA PHE A 627 23.64 18.27 26.80
C PHE A 627 23.24 17.06 27.68
N LEU A 628 23.42 15.83 27.21
CA LEU A 628 23.14 14.60 27.98
C LEU A 628 24.26 14.24 28.96
N GLY A 629 25.48 14.75 28.75
CA GLY A 629 26.66 14.45 29.56
C GLY A 629 27.07 15.61 30.50
N PRO A 630 28.20 15.46 31.22
CA PRO A 630 28.89 16.60 31.81
C PRO A 630 29.52 17.43 30.67
N GLY A 631 29.11 18.69 30.53
CA GLY A 631 29.64 19.55 29.48
C GLY A 631 31.14 19.78 29.65
N SER A 632 31.88 19.85 28.54
CA SER A 632 33.27 20.31 28.58
C SER A 632 33.31 21.82 28.36
N ARG A 633 34.36 22.49 28.85
CA ARG A 633 34.55 23.92 28.57
C ARG A 633 34.65 24.20 27.07
N ASP A 634 35.17 23.24 26.31
CA ASP A 634 35.28 23.35 24.85
C ASP A 634 33.92 23.27 24.17
N HIS A 635 33.05 22.33 24.59
CA HIS A 635 31.67 22.25 24.09
C HIS A 635 30.90 23.55 24.37
N LEU A 636 30.98 24.07 25.59
CA LEU A 636 30.30 25.32 25.96
C LEU A 636 30.82 26.52 25.16
N LYS A 637 32.14 26.63 24.98
CA LYS A 637 32.74 27.72 24.19
C LYS A 637 32.29 27.66 22.73
N ARG A 638 32.28 26.46 22.14
CA ARG A 638 31.80 26.23 20.78
C ARG A 638 30.32 26.57 20.65
N TRP A 639 29.48 26.09 21.56
CA TRP A 639 28.05 26.37 21.59
C TRP A 639 27.73 27.87 21.72
N ARG A 640 28.45 28.61 22.59
CA ARG A 640 28.32 30.08 22.70
C ARG A 640 28.78 30.82 21.44
N SER A 641 29.74 30.28 20.71
CA SER A 641 30.29 30.88 19.48
C SER A 641 29.42 30.59 18.25
N SER A 642 28.51 29.64 18.34
CA SER A 642 27.52 29.34 17.31
C SER A 642 26.36 30.32 17.34
N TRP A 643 25.84 30.66 16.16
CA TRP A 643 24.50 31.22 16.05
C TRP A 643 23.48 30.13 16.37
N ARG A 644 22.54 30.44 17.26
CA ARG A 644 21.56 29.50 17.83
C ARG A 644 20.15 30.02 17.62
N VAL A 645 19.22 29.10 17.50
CA VAL A 645 17.78 29.40 17.35
C VAL A 645 16.96 28.64 18.38
N SER A 646 15.81 29.21 18.73
CA SER A 646 14.81 28.55 19.55
C SER A 646 13.87 27.70 18.70
N TRP A 647 13.04 26.87 19.35
CA TRP A 647 11.98 26.14 18.65
C TRP A 647 11.00 27.05 17.91
N GLN A 648 10.64 28.19 18.51
CA GLN A 648 9.76 29.18 17.87
C GLN A 648 10.37 29.74 16.58
N GLN A 649 11.67 30.01 16.58
CA GLN A 649 12.40 30.50 15.41
C GLN A 649 12.62 29.39 14.37
N LEU A 650 12.91 28.17 14.83
CA LEU A 650 13.17 27.02 13.95
C LEU A 650 11.99 26.74 13.01
N ARG A 651 10.76 26.85 13.52
CA ARG A 651 9.52 26.64 12.76
C ARG A 651 9.42 27.54 11.53
N GLN A 652 9.88 28.78 11.62
CA GLN A 652 9.81 29.77 10.53
C GLN A 652 10.77 29.47 9.37
N HIS A 653 11.71 28.54 9.57
CA HIS A 653 12.77 28.25 8.61
C HIS A 653 12.75 26.80 8.11
N ARG A 654 11.70 26.02 8.40
CA ARG A 654 11.61 24.60 8.03
C ARG A 654 11.57 24.44 6.51
N ASP A 655 12.44 23.56 5.98
CA ASP A 655 12.46 23.18 4.58
C ASP A 655 11.67 21.88 4.39
N GLN A 656 10.34 22.01 4.27
CA GLN A 656 9.43 20.86 4.21
C GLN A 656 9.60 20.04 2.93
N GLU A 657 9.91 20.68 1.80
CA GLU A 657 10.22 19.98 0.55
C GLU A 657 11.43 19.07 0.73
N ARG A 658 12.50 19.57 1.36
CA ARG A 658 13.68 18.77 1.68
C ARG A 658 13.38 17.67 2.69
N ALA A 659 12.54 17.93 3.70
CA ALA A 659 12.12 16.90 4.66
C ALA A 659 11.41 15.73 3.94
N LEU A 660 10.41 16.01 3.09
CA LEU A 660 9.70 15.00 2.31
C LEU A 660 10.62 14.24 1.36
N LYS A 661 11.54 14.96 0.68
CA LYS A 661 12.54 14.34 -0.18
C LYS A 661 13.45 13.38 0.58
N ASN A 662 13.96 13.78 1.75
CA ASN A 662 14.79 12.90 2.59
C ASN A 662 14.04 11.63 3.01
N ARG A 663 12.75 11.74 3.35
CA ARG A 663 11.89 10.57 3.68
C ARG A 663 11.81 9.60 2.51
N ARG A 664 11.62 10.12 1.30
CA ARG A 664 11.56 9.35 0.05
C ARG A 664 12.88 8.64 -0.25
N GLU A 665 14.01 9.31 -0.04
CA GLU A 665 15.33 8.71 -0.20
C GLU A 665 15.55 7.52 0.76
N VAL A 666 15.13 7.64 2.03
CA VAL A 666 15.20 6.54 3.00
C VAL A 666 14.24 5.39 2.59
N PHE A 667 13.03 5.71 2.15
CA PHE A 667 12.05 4.74 1.67
C PHE A 667 12.59 3.90 0.51
N PHE A 668 13.16 4.52 -0.52
CA PHE A 668 13.72 3.77 -1.64
C PHE A 668 15.03 3.06 -1.28
N LYS A 669 15.80 3.57 -0.31
CA LYS A 669 16.96 2.86 0.20
C LYS A 669 16.58 1.54 0.85
N GLN A 670 15.61 1.53 1.77
CA GLN A 670 15.15 0.28 2.39
C GLN A 670 14.43 -0.64 1.39
N ALA A 671 13.68 -0.07 0.43
CA ALA A 671 12.97 -0.86 -0.58
C ALA A 671 13.94 -1.66 -1.46
N ARG A 672 15.12 -1.09 -1.78
CA ARG A 672 16.19 -1.79 -2.50
C ARG A 672 16.72 -3.00 -1.73
N GLU A 673 16.98 -2.85 -0.43
CA GLU A 673 17.41 -3.96 0.41
C GLU A 673 16.33 -5.03 0.54
N LYS A 674 15.07 -4.62 0.69
CA LYS A 674 13.92 -5.51 0.76
C LYS A 674 13.78 -6.32 -0.53
N LEU A 675 13.93 -5.66 -1.68
CA LEU A 675 13.94 -6.30 -3.00
C LEU A 675 15.10 -7.31 -3.11
N GLN A 676 16.33 -6.89 -2.77
CA GLN A 676 17.51 -7.75 -2.81
C GLN A 676 17.36 -8.97 -1.90
N LYS A 677 16.94 -8.78 -0.64
CA LYS A 677 16.67 -9.88 0.31
C LYS A 677 15.55 -10.80 -0.16
N SER A 678 14.53 -10.27 -0.83
CA SER A 678 13.42 -11.07 -1.35
C SER A 678 13.86 -11.97 -2.51
N LEU A 679 14.65 -11.44 -3.44
CA LEU A 679 15.22 -12.21 -4.56
C LEU A 679 16.24 -13.24 -4.09
N LEU A 680 17.25 -12.82 -3.34
CA LEU A 680 18.31 -13.72 -2.83
C LEU A 680 17.77 -14.78 -1.87
N GLY A 681 16.75 -14.42 -1.08
CA GLY A 681 16.07 -15.32 -0.15
C GLY A 681 14.97 -16.18 -0.77
N ARG A 682 14.76 -16.14 -2.10
CA ARG A 682 13.71 -16.87 -2.83
C ARG A 682 12.30 -16.69 -2.25
N LYS A 683 11.97 -15.49 -1.77
CA LYS A 683 10.65 -15.22 -1.21
C LYS A 683 9.61 -15.10 -2.33
N GLU A 684 8.50 -15.82 -2.20
CA GLU A 684 7.34 -15.76 -3.08
C GLU A 684 6.52 -14.49 -2.76
N ARG A 685 6.95 -13.36 -3.32
CA ARG A 685 6.29 -12.05 -3.18
C ARG A 685 6.45 -11.27 -4.48
N SER A 686 5.38 -10.68 -4.97
CA SER A 686 5.46 -9.77 -6.13
C SER A 686 6.26 -8.52 -5.76
N LEU A 687 7.17 -8.13 -6.65
CA LEU A 687 7.97 -6.90 -6.53
C LEU A 687 7.35 -5.74 -7.32
N LEU A 688 6.24 -6.00 -8.04
CA LEU A 688 5.57 -5.03 -8.86
C LEU A 688 5.08 -3.78 -8.09
N PRO A 689 4.57 -3.88 -6.84
CA PRO A 689 4.21 -2.69 -6.05
C PRO A 689 5.38 -1.73 -5.80
N ILE A 690 6.57 -2.28 -5.49
CA ILE A 690 7.80 -1.49 -5.30
C ILE A 690 8.26 -0.88 -6.62
N ILE A 691 8.20 -1.66 -7.71
CA ILE A 691 8.54 -1.21 -9.07
C ILE A 691 7.64 -0.03 -9.48
N ARG A 692 6.33 -0.12 -9.23
CA ARG A 692 5.37 0.96 -9.54
C ARG A 692 5.67 2.24 -8.78
N SER A 693 5.88 2.17 -7.46
CA SER A 693 6.25 3.34 -6.67
C SER A 693 7.57 3.96 -7.17
N ALA A 694 8.58 3.12 -7.45
CA ALA A 694 9.85 3.63 -7.94
C ALA A 694 9.73 4.36 -9.28
N VAL A 695 8.91 3.87 -10.22
CA VAL A 695 8.69 4.58 -11.50
C VAL A 695 7.88 5.86 -11.30
N GLN A 696 6.82 5.79 -10.50
CA GLN A 696 5.92 6.93 -10.25
C GLN A 696 6.62 8.08 -9.52
N GLU A 697 7.61 7.77 -8.68
CA GLU A 697 8.35 8.76 -7.88
C GLU A 697 9.77 9.06 -8.41
N GLY A 698 10.16 8.50 -9.57
CA GLY A 698 11.42 8.84 -10.24
C GLY A 698 12.67 8.13 -9.70
N SER A 699 12.52 7.00 -9.01
CA SER A 699 13.60 6.17 -8.43
C SER A 699 13.93 4.89 -9.23
N GLN A 700 13.43 4.76 -10.47
CA GLN A 700 13.61 3.56 -11.29
C GLN A 700 15.08 3.19 -11.57
N ASP A 701 15.98 4.16 -11.72
CA ASP A 701 17.38 3.91 -12.09
C ASP A 701 18.13 3.15 -10.98
N LEU A 702 17.85 3.50 -9.71
CA LEU A 702 18.42 2.81 -8.55
C LEU A 702 17.94 1.36 -8.45
N LEU A 703 16.70 1.09 -8.85
CA LEU A 703 16.16 -0.27 -8.92
C LEU A 703 16.78 -1.06 -10.07
N LEU A 704 16.96 -0.47 -11.25
CA LEU A 704 17.66 -1.11 -12.38
C LEU A 704 19.06 -1.56 -11.96
N ILE A 705 19.85 -0.67 -11.34
CA ILE A 705 21.20 -0.99 -10.84
C ILE A 705 21.17 -2.14 -9.82
N THR A 706 20.19 -2.13 -8.92
CA THR A 706 20.05 -3.17 -7.89
C THR A 706 19.68 -4.52 -8.51
N LEU A 707 18.76 -4.55 -9.46
CA LEU A 707 18.35 -5.75 -10.18
C LEU A 707 19.49 -6.32 -11.05
N ASP A 708 20.23 -5.44 -11.75
CA ASP A 708 21.42 -5.83 -12.52
C ASP A 708 22.47 -6.47 -11.59
N HIS A 709 22.69 -5.89 -10.41
CA HIS A 709 23.60 -6.45 -9.41
C HIS A 709 23.15 -7.84 -8.94
N VAL A 710 21.89 -7.98 -8.53
CA VAL A 710 21.34 -9.29 -8.08
C VAL A 710 21.47 -10.33 -9.19
N ALA A 711 21.10 -9.99 -10.44
CA ALA A 711 21.23 -10.89 -11.58
C ALA A 711 22.68 -11.30 -11.86
N SER A 712 23.64 -10.41 -11.60
CA SER A 712 25.06 -10.65 -11.84
C SER A 712 25.73 -11.50 -10.77
N VAL A 713 25.32 -11.35 -9.50
CA VAL A 713 25.96 -12.03 -8.35
C VAL A 713 25.24 -13.31 -7.91
N ALA A 714 24.03 -13.56 -8.40
CA ALA A 714 23.27 -14.75 -8.03
C ALA A 714 23.97 -16.04 -8.51
N GLU A 715 24.25 -16.94 -7.57
CA GLU A 715 24.76 -18.28 -7.88
C GLU A 715 23.67 -19.18 -8.52
N ASP A 716 22.41 -18.95 -8.12
CA ASP A 716 21.27 -19.70 -8.64
C ASP A 716 20.70 -19.03 -9.90
N LEU A 717 20.59 -19.83 -10.97
CA LEU A 717 20.09 -19.37 -12.27
C LEU A 717 18.63 -18.90 -12.23
N GLY A 718 17.80 -19.46 -11.34
CA GLY A 718 16.41 -19.04 -11.16
C GLY A 718 16.30 -17.67 -10.49
N ILE A 719 17.19 -17.36 -9.54
CA ILE A 719 17.27 -16.02 -8.94
C ILE A 719 17.70 -14.99 -10.00
N ALA A 720 18.74 -15.30 -10.78
CA ALA A 720 19.18 -14.43 -11.87
C ALA A 720 18.08 -14.23 -12.93
N ALA A 721 17.37 -15.30 -13.31
CA ALA A 721 16.24 -15.24 -14.22
C ALA A 721 15.13 -14.32 -13.69
N ARG A 722 14.70 -14.52 -12.43
CA ARG A 722 13.68 -13.67 -11.79
C ARG A 722 14.10 -12.20 -11.72
N ALA A 723 15.37 -11.91 -11.44
CA ALA A 723 15.87 -10.53 -11.45
C ALA A 723 15.76 -9.89 -12.85
N LEU A 724 16.09 -10.63 -13.92
CA LEU A 724 15.89 -10.16 -15.31
C LEU A 724 14.40 -9.97 -15.64
N ALA A 725 13.52 -10.85 -15.16
CA ALA A 725 12.07 -10.72 -15.29
C ALA A 725 11.57 -9.41 -14.65
N CYS A 726 12.03 -9.11 -13.44
CA CYS A 726 11.70 -7.87 -12.74
C CYS A 726 12.24 -6.62 -13.46
N ILE A 727 13.37 -6.70 -14.18
CA ILE A 727 13.82 -5.60 -15.06
C ILE A 727 12.84 -5.42 -16.21
N ALA A 728 12.33 -6.50 -16.80
CA ALA A 728 11.31 -6.41 -17.84
C ALA A 728 10.00 -5.80 -17.30
N ASP A 729 9.59 -6.12 -16.07
CA ASP A 729 8.45 -5.48 -15.39
C ASP A 729 8.69 -3.98 -15.19
N LEU A 730 9.87 -3.61 -14.68
CA LEU A 730 10.26 -2.22 -14.47
C LEU A 730 10.22 -1.40 -15.77
N LEU A 731 10.80 -1.92 -16.85
CA LEU A 731 10.72 -1.31 -18.18
C LEU A 731 9.28 -1.23 -18.71
N GLY A 732 8.45 -2.24 -18.40
CA GLY A 732 7.03 -2.26 -18.73
C GLY A 732 6.25 -1.16 -18.02
N VAL A 733 6.50 -0.96 -16.73
CA VAL A 733 5.88 0.10 -15.93
C VAL A 733 6.38 1.48 -16.38
N MET A 734 7.67 1.63 -16.69
CA MET A 734 8.24 2.86 -17.26
C MET A 734 7.58 3.25 -18.60
N ALA A 735 7.06 2.29 -19.35
CA ALA A 735 6.35 2.55 -20.60
C ALA A 735 4.92 3.08 -20.39
N GLY A 736 4.39 3.09 -19.16
CA GLY A 736 3.10 3.71 -18.83
C GLY A 736 1.88 3.06 -19.52
N GLY A 737 1.98 1.80 -19.94
CA GLY A 737 0.94 1.13 -20.74
C GLY A 737 0.97 1.45 -22.24
N GLU A 738 1.95 2.24 -22.69
CA GLU A 738 2.19 2.54 -24.11
C GLU A 738 3.25 1.59 -24.71
N GLY A 739 3.38 1.58 -26.05
CA GLY A 739 4.46 0.84 -26.73
C GLY A 739 4.16 -0.62 -27.12
N GLY A 740 2.97 -1.13 -26.82
CA GLY A 740 2.47 -2.45 -27.26
C GLY A 740 2.53 -3.55 -26.19
N LEU A 741 2.68 -4.82 -26.61
CA LEU A 741 2.75 -5.95 -25.67
C LEU A 741 4.17 -6.16 -25.14
N ARG A 742 4.29 -6.45 -23.84
CA ARG A 742 5.58 -6.77 -23.21
C ARG A 742 6.16 -8.09 -23.73
N SER A 743 5.32 -9.07 -24.04
CA SER A 743 5.73 -10.37 -24.58
C SER A 743 5.88 -10.36 -26.10
N GLY A 744 6.93 -10.99 -26.62
CA GLY A 744 7.11 -11.17 -28.06
C GLY A 744 8.53 -11.60 -28.46
N PRO A 745 8.78 -11.88 -29.76
CA PRO A 745 10.08 -12.32 -30.22
C PRO A 745 11.17 -11.26 -30.01
N ALA A 746 12.32 -11.70 -29.50
CA ALA A 746 13.44 -10.84 -29.12
C ALA A 746 14.73 -11.24 -29.86
N ALA A 747 14.85 -10.85 -31.14
CA ALA A 747 15.94 -11.29 -32.04
C ALA A 747 16.79 -10.15 -32.63
N ASN A 748 16.79 -8.97 -32.01
CA ASN A 748 17.64 -7.87 -32.42
C ASN A 748 19.14 -8.21 -32.24
N LYS A 749 19.91 -8.07 -33.32
CA LYS A 749 21.36 -8.33 -33.37
C LYS A 749 22.17 -7.56 -32.31
N ALA A 750 21.73 -6.38 -31.91
CA ALA A 750 22.42 -5.58 -30.89
C ALA A 750 22.51 -6.29 -29.52
N TRP A 751 21.56 -7.17 -29.22
CA TRP A 751 21.49 -7.92 -27.97
C TRP A 751 22.17 -9.29 -28.05
N ALA A 752 22.57 -9.74 -29.25
CA ALA A 752 23.04 -11.11 -29.48
C ALA A 752 24.32 -11.46 -28.71
N SER A 753 25.25 -10.51 -28.54
CA SER A 753 26.49 -10.75 -27.78
C SER A 753 26.21 -11.05 -26.31
N SER A 754 25.25 -10.35 -25.71
CA SER A 754 24.82 -10.58 -24.33
C SER A 754 24.23 -11.98 -24.15
N TYR A 755 23.37 -12.42 -25.09
CA TYR A 755 22.79 -13.76 -25.08
C TYR A 755 23.86 -14.85 -25.17
N GLN A 756 24.86 -14.68 -26.04
CA GLN A 756 25.97 -15.64 -26.17
C GLN A 756 26.78 -15.79 -24.88
N LEU A 757 26.93 -14.72 -24.09
CA LEU A 757 27.60 -14.79 -22.79
C LEU A 757 26.77 -15.57 -21.77
N LEU A 758 25.46 -15.31 -21.70
CA LEU A 758 24.55 -16.08 -20.85
C LEU A 758 24.53 -17.57 -21.25
N GLU A 759 24.55 -17.87 -22.54
CA GLU A 759 24.65 -19.24 -23.07
C GLU A 759 25.98 -19.93 -22.76
N LYS A 760 27.06 -19.17 -22.56
CA LYS A 760 28.36 -19.72 -22.10
C LYS A 760 28.44 -19.86 -20.58
N GLY A 761 27.43 -19.41 -19.84
CA GLY A 761 27.44 -19.37 -18.37
C GLY A 761 28.23 -18.19 -17.78
N LEU A 762 28.65 -17.23 -18.60
CA LEU A 762 29.29 -15.98 -18.15
C LEU A 762 28.20 -14.97 -17.76
N ILE A 763 27.47 -15.26 -16.68
CA ILE A 763 26.23 -14.56 -16.32
C ILE A 763 26.49 -13.07 -16.05
N ALA A 764 27.45 -12.75 -15.17
CA ALA A 764 27.77 -11.36 -14.81
C ALA A 764 28.15 -10.50 -16.03
N ASP A 765 28.98 -11.03 -16.93
CA ASP A 765 29.36 -10.33 -18.17
C ASP A 765 28.17 -10.14 -19.11
N GLY A 766 27.30 -11.16 -19.21
CA GLY A 766 26.07 -11.10 -20.00
C GLY A 766 25.13 -10.01 -19.49
N VAL A 767 24.87 -9.97 -18.18
CA VAL A 767 24.02 -8.94 -17.53
C VAL A 767 24.61 -7.55 -17.71
N LYS A 768 25.93 -7.39 -17.53
CA LYS A 768 26.60 -6.11 -17.78
C LYS A 768 26.43 -5.61 -19.22
N GLN A 769 26.51 -6.51 -20.20
CA GLN A 769 26.25 -6.15 -21.60
C GLN A 769 24.77 -5.82 -21.85
N LEU A 770 23.83 -6.56 -21.24
CA LEU A 770 22.39 -6.23 -21.30
C LEU A 770 22.13 -4.81 -20.78
N ALA A 771 22.71 -4.45 -19.63
CA ALA A 771 22.57 -3.13 -19.04
C ALA A 771 23.15 -2.03 -19.94
N THR A 772 24.35 -2.25 -20.49
CA THR A 772 24.99 -1.31 -21.42
C THR A 772 24.18 -1.08 -22.70
N GLU A 773 23.60 -2.15 -23.26
CA GLU A 773 22.75 -2.03 -24.44
C GLU A 773 21.43 -1.34 -24.10
N ARG A 774 20.80 -1.67 -22.96
CA ARG A 774 19.52 -1.09 -22.49
C ARG A 774 19.50 0.43 -22.49
N GLU A 775 20.59 1.10 -22.12
CA GLU A 775 20.67 2.57 -22.11
C GLU A 775 20.28 3.22 -23.44
N LYS A 776 20.49 2.53 -24.57
CA LYS A 776 20.12 3.03 -25.91
C LYS A 776 18.62 2.94 -26.20
N TRP A 777 17.84 2.33 -25.32
CA TRP A 777 16.43 1.97 -25.51
C TRP A 777 15.48 2.65 -24.53
N LEU A 778 15.96 3.51 -23.63
CA LEU A 778 15.13 4.12 -22.58
C LEU A 778 14.37 5.37 -23.03
N SER A 779 14.56 5.86 -24.26
CA SER A 779 14.11 7.19 -24.68
C SER A 779 12.62 7.33 -24.99
N ARG A 780 11.89 6.24 -25.26
CA ARG A 780 10.44 6.28 -25.52
C ARG A 780 9.75 4.95 -25.20
N PRO A 781 8.44 4.94 -24.89
CA PRO A 781 7.70 3.74 -24.47
C PRO A 781 7.85 2.52 -25.40
N ALA A 782 7.81 2.73 -26.72
CA ALA A 782 7.99 1.65 -27.69
C ALA A 782 9.39 0.98 -27.63
N LEU A 783 10.43 1.72 -27.25
CA LEU A 783 11.78 1.16 -27.07
C LEU A 783 11.92 0.48 -25.71
N LEU A 784 11.30 1.03 -24.65
CA LEU A 784 11.23 0.41 -23.33
C LEU A 784 10.62 -0.99 -23.40
N LEU A 785 9.46 -1.16 -24.06
CA LEU A 785 8.85 -2.48 -24.21
C LEU A 785 9.65 -3.44 -25.09
N ARG A 786 10.36 -2.91 -26.10
CA ARG A 786 11.26 -3.75 -26.91
C ARG A 786 12.45 -4.22 -26.10
N ALA A 787 13.02 -3.38 -25.24
CA ALA A 787 14.05 -3.78 -24.29
C ALA A 787 13.50 -4.81 -23.28
N ALA A 788 12.28 -4.62 -22.75
CA ALA A 788 11.65 -5.58 -21.86
C ALA A 788 11.57 -6.99 -22.48
N ARG A 789 11.19 -7.11 -23.76
CA ARG A 789 11.22 -8.39 -24.51
C ARG A 789 12.61 -9.03 -24.54
N HIS A 790 13.66 -8.22 -24.64
CA HIS A 790 15.04 -8.71 -24.64
C HIS A 790 15.47 -9.23 -23.26
N TYR A 791 14.99 -8.62 -22.18
CA TYR A 791 15.18 -9.14 -20.82
C TYR A 791 14.41 -10.44 -20.59
N GLU A 792 13.16 -10.57 -21.07
CA GLU A 792 12.44 -11.84 -21.06
C GLU A 792 13.17 -12.93 -21.87
N GLY A 793 13.74 -12.58 -23.04
CA GLY A 793 14.56 -13.49 -23.83
C GLY A 793 15.82 -13.94 -23.09
N ALA A 794 16.49 -13.03 -22.40
CA ALA A 794 17.65 -13.35 -21.57
C ALA A 794 17.30 -14.23 -20.37
N GLU A 795 16.19 -13.95 -19.68
CA GLU A 795 15.63 -14.79 -18.63
C GLU A 795 15.37 -16.21 -19.13
N GLN A 796 14.75 -16.38 -20.30
CA GLN A 796 14.48 -17.70 -20.90
C GLN A 796 15.75 -18.51 -21.14
N ILE A 797 16.87 -17.87 -21.50
CA ILE A 797 18.17 -18.55 -21.63
C ILE A 797 18.60 -19.14 -20.28
N LEU A 798 18.45 -18.40 -19.19
CA LEU A 798 18.81 -18.85 -17.84
C LEU A 798 17.90 -19.98 -17.36
N ILE A 799 16.59 -19.86 -17.56
CA ILE A 799 15.62 -20.92 -17.26
C ILE A 799 15.98 -22.19 -18.04
N ARG A 800 16.24 -22.07 -19.34
CA ARG A 800 16.62 -23.21 -20.18
C ARG A 800 17.88 -23.89 -19.65
N ARG A 801 18.91 -23.14 -19.24
CA ARG A 801 20.12 -23.70 -18.63
C ARG A 801 19.82 -24.43 -17.33
N ALA A 802 18.96 -23.85 -16.48
CA ALA A 802 18.52 -24.50 -15.24
C ALA A 802 17.79 -25.82 -15.55
N VAL A 803 16.88 -25.84 -16.52
CA VAL A 803 16.18 -27.07 -16.96
C VAL A 803 17.17 -28.08 -17.53
N MET A 804 18.11 -27.67 -18.38
CA MET A 804 19.11 -28.56 -18.98
C MET A 804 20.07 -29.17 -17.95
N SER A 805 20.23 -28.56 -16.77
CA SER A 805 20.95 -29.18 -15.66
C SER A 805 20.32 -30.50 -15.22
N SER A 806 19.03 -30.75 -15.51
CA SER A 806 18.38 -32.03 -15.23
C SER A 806 19.03 -33.23 -15.92
N SER A 807 19.77 -33.00 -17.01
CA SER A 807 20.57 -34.03 -17.68
C SER A 807 21.58 -34.71 -16.75
N GLN A 808 22.02 -34.06 -15.67
CA GLN A 808 22.88 -34.66 -14.66
C GLN A 808 22.20 -35.79 -13.87
N PHE A 809 20.86 -35.80 -13.84
CA PHE A 809 20.06 -36.86 -13.21
C PHE A 809 19.66 -37.94 -14.22
N VAL A 810 20.03 -37.77 -15.49
CA VAL A 810 19.81 -38.77 -16.55
C VAL A 810 21.03 -39.67 -16.61
N SER A 811 20.87 -40.93 -16.18
CA SER A 811 21.88 -41.96 -16.37
C SER A 811 21.84 -42.46 -17.82
N ILE A 812 22.91 -42.23 -18.57
CA ILE A 812 23.09 -42.78 -19.91
C ILE A 812 23.94 -44.04 -19.80
N GLU A 813 23.40 -45.18 -20.22
CA GLU A 813 24.16 -46.43 -20.38
C GLU A 813 24.54 -46.63 -21.83
N GLU A 814 25.81 -46.93 -22.09
CA GLU A 814 26.27 -47.29 -23.42
C GLU A 814 25.76 -48.70 -23.76
N LYS A 815 24.81 -48.78 -24.70
CA LYS A 815 24.29 -50.05 -25.22
C LYS A 815 24.81 -50.31 -26.62
N ALA A 816 24.94 -51.59 -26.96
CA ALA A 816 25.29 -52.00 -28.32
C ALA A 816 24.32 -51.35 -29.33
N LEU A 817 24.88 -50.78 -30.40
CA LEU A 817 24.09 -50.13 -31.43
C LEU A 817 23.01 -51.09 -31.96
N PRO A 818 21.76 -50.64 -32.13
CA PRO A 818 20.72 -51.47 -32.73
C PRO A 818 21.16 -51.92 -34.13
N ALA A 819 20.71 -53.09 -34.57
CA ALA A 819 21.01 -53.57 -35.91
C ALA A 819 20.39 -52.64 -36.98
N MET A 820 21.00 -52.59 -38.17
CA MET A 820 20.48 -51.78 -39.27
C MET A 820 19.03 -52.15 -39.59
N GLY A 821 18.18 -51.14 -39.76
CA GLY A 821 16.75 -51.30 -40.06
C GLY A 821 15.86 -51.65 -38.86
N VAL A 822 16.42 -51.94 -37.67
CA VAL A 822 15.64 -52.26 -36.47
C VAL A 822 15.16 -50.98 -35.78
N TRP A 823 13.85 -50.94 -35.49
CA TRP A 823 13.22 -49.84 -34.75
C TRP A 823 13.44 -49.98 -33.24
N VAL A 824 13.79 -48.86 -32.61
CA VAL A 824 13.77 -48.65 -31.17
C VAL A 824 12.66 -47.66 -30.87
N ASN A 825 11.74 -48.02 -29.98
CA ASN A 825 10.57 -47.22 -29.64
C ASN A 825 10.69 -46.69 -28.22
N ALA A 826 10.30 -45.43 -28.02
CA ALA A 826 10.11 -44.82 -26.71
C ALA A 826 8.70 -44.24 -26.66
N GLU A 827 7.92 -44.62 -25.64
CA GLU A 827 6.52 -44.24 -25.50
C GLU A 827 6.23 -43.77 -24.07
N CYS A 828 5.54 -42.64 -23.94
CA CYS A 828 5.10 -42.07 -22.67
C CYS A 828 3.58 -41.82 -22.65
N PRO A 829 2.95 -41.94 -21.47
CA PRO A 829 1.55 -41.58 -21.28
C PRO A 829 1.33 -40.08 -21.49
N ALA A 830 0.11 -39.70 -21.84
CA ALA A 830 -0.28 -38.29 -21.87
C ALA A 830 -0.34 -37.73 -20.44
N ARG A 831 0.04 -36.47 -20.25
CA ARG A 831 -0.10 -35.77 -18.98
C ARG A 831 -1.36 -34.92 -19.00
N ILE A 832 -2.14 -34.98 -17.92
CA ILE A 832 -3.26 -34.06 -17.66
C ILE A 832 -2.95 -33.31 -16.37
N ASP A 833 -3.08 -31.98 -16.43
CA ASP A 833 -3.05 -31.14 -15.24
C ASP A 833 -4.46 -31.09 -14.64
N ILE A 834 -4.61 -31.58 -13.41
CA ILE A 834 -5.89 -31.60 -12.68
C ILE A 834 -6.12 -30.24 -12.00
N SER A 835 -5.06 -29.64 -11.47
CA SER A 835 -5.10 -28.33 -10.82
C SER A 835 -3.75 -27.64 -10.91
N GLY A 836 -3.77 -26.31 -10.92
CA GLY A 836 -2.58 -25.47 -10.80
C GLY A 836 -1.75 -25.31 -12.07
N GLY A 837 -2.21 -25.76 -13.24
CA GLY A 837 -1.43 -25.75 -14.49
C GLY A 837 -0.78 -24.40 -14.85
N TRP A 838 -1.44 -23.27 -14.56
CA TRP A 838 -0.85 -21.94 -14.82
C TRP A 838 0.14 -21.48 -13.76
N SER A 839 0.13 -22.05 -12.56
CA SER A 839 1.01 -21.63 -11.46
C SER A 839 2.48 -21.98 -11.68
N ASP A 840 2.78 -23.00 -12.49
CA ASP A 840 4.16 -23.42 -12.81
C ASP A 840 4.84 -22.55 -13.88
N THR A 841 4.07 -21.72 -14.60
CA THR A 841 4.62 -20.89 -15.68
C THR A 841 5.15 -19.57 -15.11
N PRO A 842 6.42 -19.20 -15.33
CA PRO A 842 6.89 -17.83 -15.10
C PRO A 842 6.06 -16.80 -15.88
N PRO A 843 5.80 -15.60 -15.32
CA PRO A 843 6.30 -15.11 -14.03
C PRO A 843 5.48 -15.55 -12.81
N ILE A 844 4.32 -16.19 -12.99
CA ILE A 844 3.39 -16.56 -11.89
C ILE A 844 4.10 -17.40 -10.82
N THR A 845 4.89 -18.39 -11.25
CA THR A 845 5.65 -19.26 -10.34
C THR A 845 6.67 -18.49 -9.48
N TYR A 846 7.18 -17.35 -9.96
CA TYR A 846 8.13 -16.52 -9.22
C TYR A 846 7.47 -15.61 -8.20
N GLU A 847 6.27 -15.14 -8.51
CA GLU A 847 5.57 -14.15 -7.68
C GLU A 847 4.70 -14.80 -6.61
N HIS A 848 4.10 -15.95 -6.92
CA HIS A 848 3.09 -16.61 -6.10
C HIS A 848 3.43 -18.07 -5.74
N GLY A 849 4.58 -18.57 -6.20
CA GLY A 849 4.90 -19.99 -6.14
C GLY A 849 4.14 -20.81 -7.20
N GLY A 850 4.62 -22.02 -7.46
CA GLY A 850 4.05 -22.94 -8.43
C GLY A 850 3.77 -24.31 -7.83
N ALA A 851 2.53 -24.80 -7.99
CA ALA A 851 2.14 -26.14 -7.54
C ALA A 851 1.13 -26.76 -8.52
N VAL A 852 1.57 -27.77 -9.27
CA VAL A 852 0.72 -28.49 -10.24
C VAL A 852 0.45 -29.90 -9.76
N VAL A 853 -0.83 -30.25 -9.67
CA VAL A 853 -1.26 -31.64 -9.50
C VAL A 853 -1.53 -32.21 -10.88
N ASN A 854 -0.72 -33.16 -11.32
CA ASN A 854 -0.84 -33.81 -12.61
C ASN A 854 -1.03 -35.33 -12.50
N VAL A 855 -1.61 -35.93 -13.54
CA VAL A 855 -1.78 -37.38 -13.68
C VAL A 855 -1.34 -37.83 -15.07
N ALA A 856 -0.65 -38.96 -15.12
CA ALA A 856 -0.33 -39.67 -16.34
C ALA A 856 -1.50 -40.57 -16.77
N VAL A 857 -1.96 -40.43 -18.01
CA VAL A 857 -3.13 -41.12 -18.56
C VAL A 857 -2.77 -41.86 -19.85
N LEU A 858 -3.28 -43.09 -19.96
CA LEU A 858 -3.24 -43.86 -21.20
C LEU A 858 -4.47 -43.48 -22.04
N VAL A 859 -4.25 -43.17 -23.31
CA VAL A 859 -5.34 -42.88 -24.26
C VAL A 859 -5.67 -44.18 -24.98
N ASP A 860 -6.90 -44.67 -24.83
CA ASP A 860 -7.36 -45.97 -25.35
C ASP A 860 -6.47 -47.16 -24.93
N GLY A 861 -5.90 -47.09 -23.71
CA GLY A 861 -4.98 -48.09 -23.18
C GLY A 861 -3.57 -48.02 -23.76
N GLN A 862 -3.27 -47.02 -24.59
CA GLN A 862 -1.98 -46.79 -25.24
C GLN A 862 -1.25 -45.59 -24.66
N ARG A 863 0.06 -45.53 -24.91
CA ARG A 863 0.93 -44.39 -24.63
C ARG A 863 1.07 -43.57 -25.92
N PRO A 864 0.25 -42.53 -26.12
CA PRO A 864 0.10 -41.91 -27.44
C PRO A 864 1.27 -41.01 -27.83
N ILE A 865 2.09 -40.60 -26.87
CA ILE A 865 3.24 -39.73 -27.10
C ILE A 865 4.47 -40.62 -27.18
N GLY A 866 5.24 -40.53 -28.26
CA GLY A 866 6.41 -41.37 -28.42
C GLY A 866 7.19 -41.08 -29.68
N ALA A 867 8.38 -41.65 -29.77
CA ALA A 867 9.26 -41.58 -30.92
C ALA A 867 9.79 -42.96 -31.24
N ARG A 868 10.02 -43.22 -32.53
CA ARG A 868 10.72 -44.41 -33.02
C ARG A 868 11.93 -43.99 -33.83
N VAL A 869 13.05 -44.69 -33.62
CA VAL A 869 14.30 -44.45 -34.35
C VAL A 869 14.85 -45.76 -34.88
N ARG A 870 15.41 -45.74 -36.09
CA ARG A 870 16.14 -46.88 -36.67
C ARG A 870 17.41 -46.39 -37.35
N ARG A 871 18.40 -47.27 -37.44
CA ARG A 871 19.60 -47.00 -38.24
C ARG A 871 19.33 -47.29 -39.72
N ILE A 872 19.78 -46.40 -40.59
CA ILE A 872 19.71 -46.56 -42.04
C ILE A 872 21.13 -46.70 -42.64
N PRO A 873 21.28 -47.30 -43.83
CA PRO A 873 22.61 -47.52 -44.43
C PRO A 873 23.32 -46.24 -44.87
N LYS A 874 22.56 -45.19 -45.16
CA LYS A 874 23.08 -43.89 -45.60
C LYS A 874 23.46 -43.04 -44.39
N ALA A 875 24.52 -42.25 -44.54
CA ALA A 875 24.98 -41.31 -43.52
C ALA A 875 24.16 -40.01 -43.55
N GLU A 876 22.85 -40.13 -43.34
CA GLU A 876 21.88 -39.03 -43.30
C GLU A 876 20.89 -39.26 -42.14
N ILE A 877 20.23 -38.20 -41.66
CA ILE A 877 19.19 -38.29 -40.64
C ILE A 877 17.84 -38.00 -41.30
N HIS A 878 16.91 -38.96 -41.20
CA HIS A 878 15.52 -38.78 -41.62
C HIS A 878 14.66 -38.50 -40.40
N LEU A 879 14.15 -37.27 -40.30
CA LEU A 879 13.16 -36.87 -39.32
C LEU A 879 11.78 -37.00 -39.97
N CYS A 880 10.92 -37.85 -39.42
CA CYS A 880 9.57 -38.11 -39.94
C CYS A 880 8.54 -37.79 -38.86
N SER A 881 7.53 -36.99 -39.21
CA SER A 881 6.37 -36.71 -38.35
C SER A 881 5.09 -37.14 -39.06
N ASP A 882 4.30 -37.97 -38.39
CA ASP A 882 2.97 -38.39 -38.80
C ASP A 882 1.94 -37.65 -37.94
N SER A 883 1.29 -36.60 -38.47
CA SER A 883 0.28 -35.83 -37.73
C SER A 883 -1.10 -35.96 -38.36
N GLY A 884 -2.13 -36.20 -37.54
CA GLY A 884 -3.54 -36.23 -37.97
C GLY A 884 -4.27 -37.55 -37.69
N PRO A 885 -5.62 -37.55 -37.73
CA PRO A 885 -6.44 -38.73 -37.49
C PRO A 885 -6.19 -39.83 -38.55
N GLN A 886 -6.45 -41.08 -38.18
CA GLN A 886 -6.35 -42.22 -39.11
C GLN A 886 -7.18 -41.94 -40.37
N GLY A 887 -6.51 -41.88 -41.52
CA GLY A 887 -7.11 -41.58 -42.83
C GLY A 887 -6.83 -40.17 -43.38
N THR A 888 -6.27 -39.25 -42.59
CA THR A 888 -5.87 -37.88 -43.02
C THR A 888 -4.48 -37.48 -42.50
N GLN A 889 -3.58 -38.47 -42.37
CA GLN A 889 -2.21 -38.23 -41.87
C GLN A 889 -1.41 -37.36 -42.83
N LEU A 890 -0.96 -36.20 -42.34
CA LEU A 890 0.03 -35.38 -42.99
C LEU A 890 1.41 -35.98 -42.65
N HIS A 891 2.03 -36.62 -43.63
CA HIS A 891 3.40 -37.12 -43.51
C HIS A 891 4.38 -36.01 -43.84
N THR A 892 5.19 -35.59 -42.87
CA THR A 892 6.27 -34.64 -43.10
C THR A 892 7.60 -35.36 -42.91
N GLU A 893 8.41 -35.41 -43.96
CA GLU A 893 9.75 -36.01 -43.95
C GLU A 893 10.79 -34.92 -44.22
N LEU A 894 11.82 -34.90 -43.38
CA LEU A 894 12.95 -34.00 -43.49
C LEU A 894 14.25 -34.79 -43.47
N THR A 895 15.11 -34.54 -44.45
CA THR A 895 16.44 -35.16 -44.52
C THR A 895 17.51 -34.14 -44.13
N CYS A 896 18.27 -34.44 -43.07
CA CYS A 896 19.45 -33.69 -42.67
C CYS A 896 20.70 -34.45 -43.14
N VAL A 897 21.51 -33.80 -43.99
CA VAL A 897 22.75 -34.36 -44.56
C VAL A 897 24.00 -33.72 -43.97
N SER A 898 23.85 -32.59 -43.26
CA SER A 898 24.91 -31.87 -42.59
C SER A 898 24.50 -31.42 -41.19
N LEU A 899 25.48 -31.18 -40.31
CA LEU A 899 25.22 -30.59 -38.99
C LEU A 899 24.67 -29.16 -39.10
N ALA A 900 24.87 -28.47 -40.22
CA ALA A 900 24.32 -27.14 -40.46
C ALA A 900 22.78 -27.19 -40.61
N ASP A 901 22.23 -28.32 -41.09
CA ASP A 901 20.78 -28.54 -41.19
C ASP A 901 20.10 -28.63 -39.81
N LEU A 902 20.90 -28.76 -38.74
CA LEU A 902 20.46 -28.85 -37.34
C LEU A 902 20.86 -27.61 -36.50
N GLN A 903 21.46 -26.58 -37.11
CA GLN A 903 22.18 -25.53 -36.37
C GLN A 903 21.36 -24.36 -35.82
N ASP A 904 20.02 -24.36 -35.91
CA ASP A 904 19.22 -23.29 -35.28
C ASP A 904 17.86 -23.77 -34.76
N TYR A 905 17.84 -24.18 -33.48
CA TYR A 905 16.62 -24.60 -32.78
C TYR A 905 15.71 -23.43 -32.37
N CYS A 906 16.11 -22.18 -32.62
CA CYS A 906 15.41 -20.96 -32.18
C CYS A 906 14.64 -20.26 -33.31
N GLN A 907 14.81 -20.66 -34.57
CA GLN A 907 14.10 -20.09 -35.72
C GLN A 907 12.88 -20.94 -36.09
N PRO A 908 11.62 -20.52 -35.86
CA PRO A 908 10.42 -21.35 -36.06
C PRO A 908 10.25 -22.02 -37.45
N GLN A 909 11.01 -21.57 -38.45
CA GLN A 909 11.02 -22.12 -39.81
C GLN A 909 12.20 -23.07 -40.08
N ALA A 910 13.06 -23.32 -39.10
CA ALA A 910 14.18 -24.22 -39.25
C ALA A 910 13.66 -25.65 -39.50
N PRO A 911 14.22 -26.34 -40.51
CA PRO A 911 13.85 -27.71 -40.82
C PRO A 911 14.16 -28.62 -39.62
N GLY A 912 13.12 -28.97 -38.84
CA GLY A 912 13.23 -29.89 -37.70
C GLY A 912 12.57 -29.45 -36.38
N ILE A 913 12.21 -28.16 -36.23
CA ILE A 913 11.69 -27.64 -34.94
C ILE A 913 10.37 -28.27 -34.50
N VAL A 914 9.50 -28.67 -35.43
CA VAL A 914 8.19 -29.24 -35.11
C VAL A 914 8.29 -30.65 -34.49
N MET A 915 9.44 -31.33 -34.59
CA MET A 915 9.62 -32.67 -34.02
C MET A 915 10.22 -32.69 -32.61
N GLY A 916 10.50 -31.52 -32.03
CA GLY A 916 11.05 -31.37 -30.67
C GLY A 916 10.12 -30.70 -29.65
N ARG A 917 8.84 -30.47 -29.99
CA ARG A 917 7.82 -29.95 -29.06
C ARG A 917 6.90 -31.03 -28.55
#